data_AF-A0ABD2GIY1-F1
#
_entry.id   AF-A0ABD2GIY1-F1
#
_cell.length_a   1.000
_cell.length_b   1.000
_cell.length_c   1.000
_cell.angle_alpha   90.00
_cell.angle_beta   90.00
_cell.angle_gamma   90.00
#
_symmetry.space_group_name_H-M   'P 1'
#
loop_
_entity.id
_entity.type
_entity.pdbx_description
1 polymer ?
#
loop_
_entity_poly.entity_id
_entity_poly.type
_entity_poly.pdbx_seq_one_letter_code
_entity_poly.pdbx_strand_id
1 'polypeptide(L)'
;MRKDVRILLVGEPKVGKTSLIMSLVSEEFPDEVPLRAEEITIPADVTPERVPTHIVDYSEAEQTEEQLFQEISKANVICIVYAVNNKKSIEKVTSHWIPLINDRTDKDSRVPLILVGNKSDLVEHSSMETILPIMNQYQDIETCVECSAKNLKNISELFYYAQKAVLHPTGPLYCPEEKELKPSCIKSLTRIFKVSDLDNDGILNDNELNFFQRTCFNTPLAPQALEDVKNVVRRNMTDGVNDDGLTLKGFLFLHTLFIQRGRHETTWTVLRRFGYDDDLELTQEYLFPMVKIPPDCTTELNHNAYLFLQSVFDKHDKDRDCALSPEEVKDLFKVFPYMPWGPDVNHTVGTNEQGWITYQGYLSQWTLTTYLDVQRSLEYLGYLGYSIIYEQESQAAAITVTRNKRIDLQKKQTQRSVFRCNVLGARGSGKSGFLQAFLGKNLQTQRRIREDHKSFYAISTTYVYGQEKYLLLHEVMPDFDFLSEADLACDVVCLVYDVNNPGSFEYCAKVYKQYFIDSKTPCVMLAAKSDLHEVRQHYSLSPHEFCRKHKLHPPQPFTCSTIEAPSKDIYTRLTTMAMYPHARLRCMCACNRCSYCLCQNLLKLELLRSIKAQLCRVVFNRHMAQADLKNSTFWLRASVGATVFAVLGFAMYRALLKQR
;
A
#
# COMPACT_ATOMS: atom_id res chain seq x y z
N MET A 1 1.72 10.56 -17.53
CA MET A 1 2.40 10.51 -18.85
C MET A 1 1.75 11.55 -19.77
N ARG A 2 2.54 12.35 -20.48
CA ARG A 2 2.02 13.41 -21.36
C ARG A 2 1.17 12.81 -22.49
N LYS A 3 0.11 13.52 -22.87
CA LYS A 3 -0.88 13.04 -23.85
C LYS A 3 -0.48 13.31 -25.29
N ASP A 4 0.40 14.27 -25.50
CA ASP A 4 0.89 14.76 -26.78
C ASP A 4 2.26 15.44 -26.58
N VAL A 5 3.04 15.53 -27.66
CA VAL A 5 4.33 16.22 -27.68
C VAL A 5 4.32 17.27 -28.77
N ARG A 6 4.71 18.51 -28.45
CA ARG A 6 4.82 19.62 -29.40
C ARG A 6 6.26 20.03 -29.62
N ILE A 7 6.73 19.85 -30.86
CA ILE A 7 8.08 20.17 -31.34
C ILE A 7 8.02 21.47 -32.14
N LEU A 8 8.76 22.49 -31.68
CA LEU A 8 8.89 23.76 -32.39
C LEU A 8 10.25 23.85 -33.10
N LEU A 9 10.27 24.17 -34.39
CA LEU A 9 11.49 24.44 -35.14
C LEU A 9 11.72 25.96 -35.25
N VAL A 10 12.87 26.41 -34.75
CA VAL A 10 13.32 27.81 -34.82
C VAL A 10 14.72 27.90 -35.45
N GLY A 11 15.15 29.09 -35.85
CA GLY A 11 16.44 29.32 -36.49
C GLY A 11 16.39 30.35 -37.61
N GLU A 12 17.56 30.77 -38.09
CA GLU A 12 17.70 31.82 -39.10
C GLU A 12 16.92 31.52 -40.39
N PRO A 13 16.58 32.55 -41.19
CA PRO A 13 16.02 32.35 -42.53
C PRO A 13 16.91 31.46 -43.42
N LYS A 14 16.29 30.60 -44.24
CA LYS A 14 16.95 29.72 -45.22
C LYS A 14 17.88 28.63 -44.66
N VAL A 15 17.84 28.33 -43.35
CA VAL A 15 18.55 27.18 -42.76
C VAL A 15 17.91 25.83 -43.09
N GLY A 16 16.65 25.84 -43.57
CA GLY A 16 15.95 24.65 -44.06
C GLY A 16 14.99 23.99 -43.07
N LYS A 17 14.37 24.77 -42.18
CA LYS A 17 13.35 24.31 -41.20
C LYS A 17 12.17 23.63 -41.90
N THR A 18 11.52 24.35 -42.79
CA THR A 18 10.41 23.87 -43.61
C THR A 18 10.78 22.65 -44.45
N SER A 19 12.01 22.62 -45.00
CA SER A 19 12.50 21.46 -45.75
C SER A 19 12.62 20.20 -44.89
N LEU A 20 13.08 20.30 -43.64
CA LEU A 20 13.15 19.16 -42.71
C LEU A 20 11.75 18.58 -42.45
N ILE A 21 10.76 19.45 -42.27
CA ILE A 21 9.37 19.06 -41.97
C ILE A 21 8.73 18.41 -43.20
N MET A 22 8.82 19.06 -44.36
CA MET A 22 8.25 18.54 -45.61
C MET A 22 8.87 17.18 -45.97
N SER A 23 10.21 17.07 -45.89
CA SER A 23 10.91 15.82 -46.19
C SER A 23 10.61 14.67 -45.22
N LEU A 24 10.22 14.95 -43.98
CA LEU A 24 9.70 13.91 -43.09
C LEU A 24 8.37 13.35 -43.59
N VAL A 25 7.49 14.19 -44.11
CA VAL A 25 6.13 13.81 -44.50
C VAL A 25 6.04 13.24 -45.90
N SER A 26 6.78 13.81 -46.85
CA SER A 26 6.77 13.36 -48.25
C SER A 26 7.78 12.25 -48.53
N GLU A 27 8.69 11.94 -47.60
CA GLU A 27 9.82 11.02 -47.80
C GLU A 27 10.69 11.37 -49.03
N GLU A 28 10.64 12.63 -49.47
CA GLU A 28 11.36 13.16 -50.64
C GLU A 28 11.74 14.62 -50.39
N PHE A 29 12.76 15.14 -51.10
CA PHE A 29 13.12 16.55 -51.00
C PHE A 29 12.18 17.40 -51.87
N PRO A 30 11.50 18.42 -51.31
CA PRO A 30 10.55 19.23 -52.07
C PRO A 30 11.23 20.10 -53.13
N ASP A 31 10.70 20.10 -54.35
CA ASP A 31 11.15 20.97 -55.45
C ASP A 31 10.90 22.46 -55.14
N GLU A 32 9.75 22.77 -54.54
CA GLU A 32 9.37 24.11 -54.07
C GLU A 32 9.11 24.09 -52.57
N VAL A 33 9.80 24.95 -51.83
CA VAL A 33 9.69 25.05 -50.37
C VAL A 33 8.88 26.31 -50.02
N PRO A 34 7.70 26.19 -49.37
CA PRO A 34 6.94 27.34 -48.92
C PRO A 34 7.70 28.11 -47.82
N LEU A 35 7.24 29.33 -47.50
CA LEU A 35 7.86 30.15 -46.45
C LEU A 35 7.67 29.56 -45.04
N ARG A 36 6.64 28.74 -44.85
CA ARG A 36 6.28 28.06 -43.61
C ARG A 36 5.48 26.78 -43.92
N ALA A 37 5.71 25.71 -43.18
CA ALA A 37 4.85 24.53 -43.21
C ALA A 37 3.62 24.73 -42.31
N GLU A 38 2.47 24.17 -42.69
CA GLU A 38 1.32 24.05 -41.77
C GLU A 38 1.67 23.13 -40.59
N GLU A 39 0.98 23.28 -39.46
CA GLU A 39 1.22 22.43 -38.29
C GLU A 39 0.88 20.97 -38.62
N ILE A 40 1.89 20.11 -38.53
CA ILE A 40 1.77 18.69 -38.88
C ILE A 40 1.56 17.90 -37.60
N THR A 41 0.59 17.00 -37.60
CA THR A 41 0.36 16.07 -36.49
C THR A 41 0.68 14.65 -36.95
N ILE A 42 1.69 14.05 -36.34
CA ILE A 42 2.00 12.62 -36.50
C ILE A 42 1.12 11.85 -35.52
N PRO A 43 0.23 10.96 -36.00
CA PRO A 43 -0.63 10.16 -35.13
C PRO A 43 0.17 9.22 -34.23
N ALA A 44 -0.38 8.93 -33.04
CA ALA A 44 0.22 8.01 -32.06
C ALA A 44 0.63 6.67 -32.69
N ASP A 45 -0.22 6.10 -33.55
CA ASP A 45 -0.01 4.78 -34.17
C ASP A 45 1.25 4.69 -35.05
N VAL A 46 1.78 5.83 -35.49
CA VAL A 46 2.96 5.92 -36.35
C VAL A 46 4.23 6.19 -35.52
N THR A 47 4.08 6.79 -34.33
CA THR A 47 5.22 7.10 -33.45
C THR A 47 5.68 5.87 -32.64
N PRO A 48 7.00 5.67 -32.45
CA PRO A 48 7.52 4.56 -31.64
C PRO A 48 6.97 4.54 -30.20
N GLU A 49 6.79 5.72 -29.61
CA GLU A 49 6.33 5.92 -28.23
C GLU A 49 4.81 5.93 -28.07
N ARG A 50 4.06 5.79 -29.18
CA ARG A 50 2.58 5.85 -29.20
C ARG A 50 2.00 7.13 -28.62
N VAL A 51 2.67 8.26 -28.85
CA VAL A 51 2.23 9.60 -28.42
C VAL A 51 2.08 10.48 -29.66
N PRO A 52 0.93 11.15 -29.86
CA PRO A 52 0.77 12.11 -30.94
C PRO A 52 1.82 13.22 -30.87
N THR A 53 2.43 13.55 -32.02
CA THR A 53 3.49 14.57 -32.09
C THR A 53 3.09 15.69 -33.04
N HIS A 54 3.03 16.91 -32.53
CA HIS A 54 2.77 18.13 -33.27
C HIS A 54 4.09 18.79 -33.66
N ILE A 55 4.31 19.05 -34.95
CA ILE A 55 5.51 19.68 -35.48
C ILE A 55 5.14 21.05 -36.04
N VAL A 56 5.81 22.08 -35.53
CA VAL A 56 5.48 23.48 -35.78
C VAL A 56 6.68 24.19 -36.38
N ASP A 57 6.46 24.85 -37.52
CA ASP A 57 7.46 25.66 -38.22
C ASP A 57 7.30 27.13 -37.87
N TYR A 58 8.38 27.77 -37.40
CA TYR A 58 8.41 29.22 -37.24
C TYR A 58 9.01 29.92 -38.46
N SER A 59 8.30 30.92 -39.00
CA SER A 59 8.80 31.75 -40.09
C SER A 59 8.68 33.24 -39.77
N GLU A 60 9.82 33.92 -39.67
CA GLU A 60 9.90 35.38 -39.45
C GLU A 60 9.23 36.19 -40.59
N ALA A 61 9.09 35.60 -41.78
CA ALA A 61 8.43 36.26 -42.91
C ALA A 61 6.89 36.27 -42.79
N GLU A 62 6.30 35.31 -42.06
CA GLU A 62 4.84 35.16 -41.92
C GLU A 62 4.34 35.44 -40.51
N GLN A 63 5.19 35.32 -39.49
CA GLN A 63 4.83 35.42 -38.09
C GLN A 63 5.57 36.56 -37.39
N THR A 64 4.85 37.22 -36.49
CA THR A 64 5.36 38.28 -35.61
C THR A 64 6.15 37.70 -34.44
N GLU A 65 6.93 38.54 -33.78
CA GLU A 65 7.68 38.18 -32.56
C GLU A 65 6.74 37.78 -31.41
N GLU A 66 5.56 38.40 -31.31
CA GLU A 66 4.54 38.02 -30.32
C GLU A 66 4.01 36.60 -30.56
N GLN A 67 3.84 36.20 -31.81
CA GLN A 67 3.47 34.83 -32.17
C GLN A 67 4.60 33.85 -31.86
N LEU A 68 5.86 34.21 -32.13
CA LEU A 68 7.02 33.39 -31.73
C LEU A 68 6.99 33.10 -30.22
N PHE A 69 6.72 34.12 -29.39
CA PHE A 69 6.64 33.93 -27.94
C PHE A 69 5.51 32.97 -27.55
N GLN A 70 4.35 33.08 -28.20
CA GLN A 70 3.26 32.12 -27.98
C GLN A 70 3.68 30.70 -28.38
N GLU A 71 4.40 30.54 -29.49
CA GLU A 71 4.90 29.24 -29.93
C GLU A 71 5.91 28.64 -28.95
N ILE A 72 6.87 29.43 -28.48
CA ILE A 72 7.86 29.03 -27.47
C ILE A 72 7.16 28.59 -26.17
N SER A 73 6.18 29.36 -25.69
CA SER A 73 5.45 29.05 -24.46
C SER A 73 4.64 27.74 -24.51
N LYS A 74 4.21 27.33 -25.71
CA LYS A 74 3.47 26.08 -25.94
C LYS A 74 4.37 24.89 -26.27
N ALA A 75 5.63 25.12 -26.60
CA ALA A 75 6.54 24.07 -27.03
C ALA A 75 6.89 23.14 -25.87
N ASN A 76 6.94 21.83 -26.14
CA ASN A 76 7.49 20.86 -25.19
C ASN A 76 8.96 20.60 -25.43
N VAL A 77 9.45 20.82 -26.65
CA VAL A 77 10.85 20.75 -27.06
C VAL A 77 11.06 21.72 -28.21
N ILE A 78 12.23 22.37 -28.23
CA ILE A 78 12.58 23.34 -29.27
C ILE A 78 13.82 22.87 -30.03
N CYS A 79 13.67 22.71 -31.34
CA CYS A 79 14.72 22.37 -32.27
C CYS A 79 15.29 23.66 -32.89
N ILE A 80 16.52 24.01 -32.53
CA ILE A 80 17.23 25.17 -33.08
C ILE A 80 18.02 24.73 -34.30
N VAL A 81 17.53 25.10 -35.47
CA VAL A 81 18.11 24.71 -36.76
C VAL A 81 19.12 25.73 -37.23
N TYR A 82 20.33 25.26 -37.55
CA TYR A 82 21.37 26.02 -38.21
C TYR A 82 21.83 25.30 -39.48
N ALA A 83 22.47 26.03 -40.40
CA ALA A 83 23.03 25.43 -41.59
C ALA A 83 24.54 25.17 -41.38
N VAL A 84 24.99 23.92 -41.52
CA VAL A 84 26.39 23.55 -41.25
C VAL A 84 27.39 24.29 -42.15
N ASN A 85 26.95 24.73 -43.33
CA ASN A 85 27.75 25.50 -44.28
C ASN A 85 27.73 27.03 -44.02
N ASN A 86 27.04 27.51 -42.99
CA ASN A 86 26.90 28.94 -42.69
C ASN A 86 27.26 29.26 -41.24
N LYS A 87 28.50 29.73 -41.03
CA LYS A 87 29.02 30.12 -39.71
C LYS A 87 28.16 31.16 -38.98
N LYS A 88 27.58 32.14 -39.69
CA LYS A 88 26.71 33.15 -39.08
C LYS A 88 25.46 32.53 -38.43
N SER A 89 24.92 31.47 -39.02
CA SER A 89 23.76 30.78 -38.45
C SER A 89 24.11 30.02 -37.17
N ILE A 90 25.34 29.52 -37.05
CA ILE A 90 25.86 28.87 -35.85
C ILE A 90 26.06 29.90 -34.73
N GLU A 91 26.66 31.06 -35.04
CA GLU A 91 26.84 32.16 -34.08
C GLU A 91 25.50 32.68 -33.52
N LYS A 92 24.44 32.66 -34.34
CA LYS A 92 23.09 33.06 -33.93
C LYS A 92 22.44 32.12 -32.92
N VAL A 93 22.84 30.85 -32.89
CA VAL A 93 22.35 29.88 -31.89
C VAL A 93 22.65 30.39 -30.48
N THR A 94 23.89 30.79 -30.20
CA THR A 94 24.32 31.24 -28.87
C THR A 94 24.05 32.71 -28.61
N SER A 95 24.15 33.56 -29.64
CA SER A 95 23.98 35.01 -29.47
C SER A 95 22.53 35.50 -29.47
N HIS A 96 21.59 34.72 -30.02
CA HIS A 96 20.19 35.13 -30.15
C HIS A 96 19.21 34.05 -29.69
N TRP A 97 19.20 32.87 -30.33
CA TRP A 97 18.13 31.88 -30.13
C TRP A 97 18.07 31.29 -28.73
N ILE A 98 19.20 30.82 -28.17
CA ILE A 98 19.23 30.28 -26.80
C ILE A 98 18.86 31.36 -25.77
N PRO A 99 19.47 32.57 -25.76
CA PRO A 99 19.06 33.64 -24.85
C PRO A 99 17.58 34.02 -24.95
N LEU A 100 17.04 34.11 -26.18
CA LEU A 100 15.64 34.44 -26.41
C LEU A 100 14.70 33.40 -25.80
N ILE A 101 15.02 32.11 -25.94
CA ILE A 101 14.21 31.04 -25.36
C ILE A 101 14.28 31.09 -23.84
N ASN A 102 15.49 31.20 -23.27
CA ASN A 102 15.71 31.20 -21.83
C ASN A 102 15.10 32.41 -21.11
N ASP A 103 15.02 33.58 -21.76
CA ASP A 103 14.36 34.77 -21.20
C ASP A 103 12.82 34.64 -21.20
N ARG A 104 12.27 33.67 -21.94
CA ARG A 104 10.83 33.55 -22.21
C ARG A 104 10.21 32.26 -21.67
N THR A 105 11.02 31.30 -21.26
CA THR A 105 10.60 30.11 -20.52
C THR A 105 10.68 30.36 -19.02
N ASP A 106 9.72 29.81 -18.27
CA ASP A 106 9.78 29.86 -16.81
C ASP A 106 11.04 29.11 -16.32
N LYS A 107 11.79 29.70 -15.39
CA LYS A 107 13.02 29.09 -14.86
C LYS A 107 12.80 27.72 -14.22
N ASP A 108 11.58 27.46 -13.77
CA ASP A 108 11.16 26.20 -13.16
C ASP A 108 10.65 25.17 -14.20
N SER A 109 10.34 25.59 -15.44
CA SER A 109 9.93 24.73 -16.55
C SER A 109 11.00 24.71 -17.64
N ARG A 110 12.04 23.89 -17.44
CA ARG A 110 13.11 23.72 -18.44
C ARG A 110 12.56 23.00 -19.67
N VAL A 111 12.42 23.73 -20.77
CA VAL A 111 12.08 23.16 -22.09
C VAL A 111 13.37 22.62 -22.73
N PRO A 112 13.45 21.31 -23.06
CA PRO A 112 14.63 20.74 -23.70
C PRO A 112 14.91 21.37 -25.06
N LEU A 113 16.19 21.60 -25.34
CA LEU A 113 16.69 22.14 -26.61
C LEU A 113 17.43 21.07 -27.40
N ILE A 114 17.20 21.04 -28.71
CA ILE A 114 17.95 20.19 -29.64
C ILE A 114 18.59 21.07 -30.71
N LEU A 115 19.89 20.91 -30.90
CA LEU A 115 20.60 21.57 -31.99
C LEU A 115 20.50 20.74 -33.26
N VAL A 116 20.14 21.39 -34.37
CA VAL A 116 19.94 20.70 -35.65
C VAL A 116 20.85 21.31 -36.72
N GLY A 117 21.91 20.59 -37.06
CA GLY A 117 22.83 20.97 -38.11
C GLY A 117 22.34 20.49 -39.47
N ASN A 118 21.57 21.30 -40.19
CA ASN A 118 21.04 20.93 -41.50
C ASN A 118 22.01 21.25 -42.64
N LYS A 119 21.76 20.68 -43.83
CA LYS A 119 22.57 20.78 -45.06
C LYS A 119 23.94 20.12 -44.97
N SER A 120 24.03 19.02 -44.22
CA SER A 120 25.26 18.21 -44.12
C SER A 120 25.74 17.64 -45.46
N ASP A 121 24.90 17.63 -46.50
CA ASP A 121 25.28 17.30 -47.87
C ASP A 121 26.21 18.33 -48.54
N LEU A 122 26.33 19.54 -47.99
CA LEU A 122 27.14 20.62 -48.56
C LEU A 122 28.56 20.71 -47.96
N VAL A 123 28.89 19.86 -46.98
CA VAL A 123 30.17 19.92 -46.26
C VAL A 123 30.71 18.50 -46.07
N GLU A 124 32.02 18.30 -46.28
CA GLU A 124 32.67 16.99 -46.11
C GLU A 124 32.97 16.65 -44.64
N HIS A 125 33.14 17.67 -43.79
CA HIS A 125 33.47 17.53 -42.38
C HIS A 125 32.28 17.94 -41.49
N SER A 126 32.14 17.23 -40.37
CA SER A 126 31.09 17.48 -39.38
C SER A 126 31.32 18.82 -38.64
N SER A 127 30.23 19.53 -38.36
CA SER A 127 30.22 20.76 -37.55
C SER A 127 30.38 20.51 -36.05
N MET A 128 30.43 19.23 -35.63
CA MET A 128 30.44 18.82 -34.22
C MET A 128 31.57 19.44 -33.39
N GLU A 129 32.76 19.66 -33.95
CA GLU A 129 33.87 20.32 -33.22
C GLU A 129 33.50 21.74 -32.74
N THR A 130 32.67 22.45 -33.52
CA THR A 130 32.22 23.81 -33.17
C THR A 130 31.04 23.79 -32.18
N ILE A 131 30.23 22.72 -32.21
CA ILE A 131 29.01 22.59 -31.40
C ILE A 131 29.27 21.99 -30.02
N LEU A 132 30.25 21.09 -29.88
CA LEU A 132 30.59 20.46 -28.59
C LEU A 132 30.83 21.48 -27.46
N PRO A 133 31.56 22.60 -27.66
CA PRO A 133 31.70 23.63 -26.63
C PRO A 133 30.36 24.28 -26.25
N ILE A 134 29.45 24.47 -27.21
CA ILE A 134 28.13 25.07 -26.98
C ILE A 134 27.27 24.14 -26.13
N MET A 135 27.27 22.84 -26.43
CA MET A 135 26.55 21.83 -25.63
C MET A 135 27.06 21.79 -24.18
N ASN A 136 28.38 21.92 -23.98
CA ASN A 136 28.95 21.98 -22.63
C ASN A 136 28.63 23.28 -21.89
N GLN A 137 28.35 24.37 -22.62
CA GLN A 137 28.02 25.67 -22.04
C GLN A 137 26.54 25.77 -21.60
N TYR A 138 25.63 25.13 -22.33
CA TYR A 138 24.18 25.22 -22.10
C TYR A 138 23.59 23.85 -21.75
N GLN A 139 23.27 23.65 -20.48
CA GLN A 139 22.74 22.39 -19.94
C GLN A 139 21.35 22.00 -20.46
N ASP A 140 20.59 22.97 -21.01
CA ASP A 140 19.26 22.72 -21.56
C ASP A 140 19.32 22.04 -22.93
N ILE A 141 20.52 21.93 -23.53
CA ILE A 141 20.75 21.21 -24.78
C ILE A 141 20.93 19.73 -24.50
N GLU A 142 19.93 18.93 -24.87
CA GLU A 142 19.95 17.47 -24.67
C GLU A 142 20.84 16.78 -25.72
N THR A 143 20.76 17.22 -26.99
CA THR A 143 21.53 16.60 -28.07
C THR A 143 21.71 17.50 -29.29
N CYS A 144 22.61 17.09 -30.19
CA CYS A 144 22.82 17.68 -31.50
C CYS A 144 22.66 16.62 -32.58
N VAL A 145 21.87 16.91 -33.61
CA VAL A 145 21.62 16.02 -34.75
C VAL A 145 22.01 16.71 -36.06
N GLU A 146 23.01 16.17 -36.75
CA GLU A 146 23.36 16.62 -38.10
C GLU A 146 22.48 15.95 -39.14
N CYS A 147 21.74 16.75 -39.90
CA CYS A 147 20.72 16.32 -40.86
C CYS A 147 21.06 16.76 -42.28
N SER A 148 20.47 16.10 -43.27
CA SER A 148 20.35 16.63 -44.63
C SER A 148 18.93 16.39 -45.12
N ALA A 149 18.14 17.46 -45.19
CA ALA A 149 16.80 17.39 -45.80
C ALA A 149 16.87 16.88 -47.25
N LYS A 150 17.92 17.26 -48.00
CA LYS A 150 18.11 16.88 -49.41
C LYS A 150 18.33 15.38 -49.59
N ASN A 151 19.17 14.79 -48.74
CA ASN A 151 19.51 13.37 -48.82
C ASN A 151 18.70 12.50 -47.84
N LEU A 152 17.68 13.06 -47.19
CA LEU A 152 16.85 12.41 -46.16
C LEU A 152 17.68 11.80 -45.01
N LYS A 153 18.82 12.40 -44.70
CA LYS A 153 19.73 11.89 -43.67
C LYS A 153 19.33 12.42 -42.29
N ASN A 154 19.16 11.49 -41.33
CA ASN A 154 18.88 11.76 -39.92
C ASN A 154 17.58 12.53 -39.62
N ILE A 155 16.64 12.55 -40.58
CA ILE A 155 15.37 13.29 -40.43
C ILE A 155 14.48 12.62 -39.38
N SER A 156 14.26 11.31 -39.50
CA SER A 156 13.46 10.55 -38.53
C SER A 156 14.09 10.56 -37.13
N GLU A 157 15.41 10.45 -37.07
CA GLU A 157 16.20 10.49 -35.84
C GLU A 157 16.04 11.83 -35.11
N LEU A 158 16.03 12.95 -35.83
CA LEU A 158 15.80 14.28 -35.24
C LEU A 158 14.48 14.31 -34.45
N PHE A 159 13.37 13.94 -35.09
CA PHE A 159 12.05 14.00 -34.45
C PHE A 159 11.90 12.93 -33.38
N TYR A 160 12.53 11.76 -33.56
CA TYR A 160 12.61 10.74 -32.52
C TYR A 160 13.34 11.23 -31.26
N TYR A 161 14.51 11.85 -31.40
CA TYR A 161 15.25 12.40 -30.25
C TYR A 161 14.52 13.58 -29.61
N ALA A 162 13.83 14.41 -30.39
CA ALA A 162 12.97 15.48 -29.87
C ALA A 162 11.82 14.93 -29.02
N GLN A 163 11.11 13.91 -29.51
CA GLN A 163 10.06 13.26 -28.74
C GLN A 163 10.63 12.60 -27.47
N LYS A 164 11.77 11.91 -27.59
CA LYS A 164 12.43 11.22 -26.48
C LYS A 164 12.88 12.18 -25.37
N ALA A 165 13.43 13.34 -25.72
CA ALA A 165 13.87 14.34 -24.74
C ALA A 165 12.73 14.83 -23.83
N VAL A 166 11.50 14.88 -24.37
CA VAL A 166 10.30 15.24 -23.60
C VAL A 166 9.78 14.06 -22.78
N LEU A 167 9.74 12.87 -23.38
CA LEU A 167 9.15 11.69 -22.78
C LEU A 167 10.07 11.01 -21.77
N HIS A 168 11.38 11.24 -21.81
CA HIS A 168 12.36 10.57 -20.95
C HIS A 168 13.49 11.55 -20.56
N PRO A 169 13.18 12.63 -19.83
CA PRO A 169 14.15 13.69 -19.58
C PRO A 169 15.37 13.17 -18.79
N THR A 170 16.58 13.54 -19.21
CA THR A 170 17.81 13.12 -18.52
C THR A 170 18.02 13.94 -17.24
N GLY A 171 17.57 15.21 -17.26
CA GLY A 171 17.76 16.19 -16.19
C GLY A 171 17.39 15.73 -14.78
N PRO A 172 16.23 15.10 -14.51
CA PRO A 172 15.88 14.60 -13.18
C PRO A 172 16.77 13.45 -12.68
N LEU A 173 17.35 12.67 -13.59
CA LEU A 173 18.03 11.43 -13.26
C LEU A 173 19.52 11.60 -12.96
N TYR A 174 20.22 12.45 -13.71
CA TYR A 174 21.68 12.45 -13.79
C TYR A 174 22.26 13.86 -13.87
N CYS A 175 23.44 14.04 -13.28
CA CYS A 175 24.22 15.27 -13.35
C CYS A 175 25.42 15.04 -14.29
N PRO A 176 25.42 15.59 -15.52
CA PRO A 176 26.51 15.40 -16.48
C PRO A 176 27.88 15.86 -15.98
N GLU A 177 27.92 16.91 -15.16
CA GLU A 177 29.15 17.53 -14.63
C GLU A 177 29.87 16.60 -13.65
N GLU A 178 29.14 16.12 -12.65
CA GLU A 178 29.65 15.21 -11.62
C GLU A 178 29.76 13.76 -12.14
N LYS A 179 29.14 13.47 -13.28
CA LYS A 179 28.99 12.13 -13.85
C LYS A 179 28.31 11.13 -12.90
N GLU A 180 27.38 11.63 -12.09
CA GLU A 180 26.68 10.87 -11.05
C GLU A 180 25.16 11.02 -11.15
N LEU A 181 24.43 10.03 -10.60
CA LEU A 181 22.98 10.09 -10.44
C LEU A 181 22.60 11.18 -9.43
N LYS A 182 21.49 11.89 -9.69
CA LYS A 182 20.97 12.86 -8.72
C LYS A 182 20.47 12.18 -7.45
N PRO A 183 20.53 12.84 -6.27
CA PRO A 183 20.10 12.25 -5.00
C PRO A 183 18.63 11.75 -5.00
N SER A 184 17.72 12.47 -5.68
CA SER A 184 16.32 12.06 -5.84
C SER A 184 16.21 10.74 -6.62
N CYS A 185 16.95 10.60 -7.72
CA CYS A 185 17.01 9.38 -8.52
C CYS A 185 17.58 8.20 -7.71
N ILE A 186 18.68 8.42 -6.98
CA ILE A 186 19.27 7.42 -6.09
C ILE A 186 18.26 6.96 -5.04
N LYS A 187 17.53 7.90 -4.41
CA LYS A 187 16.49 7.59 -3.42
C LYS A 187 15.39 6.71 -4.01
N SER A 188 14.88 7.05 -5.19
CA SER A 188 13.82 6.27 -5.87
C SER A 188 14.30 4.89 -6.29
N LEU A 189 15.48 4.79 -6.92
CA LEU A 189 16.07 3.49 -7.30
C LEU A 189 16.42 2.63 -6.08
N THR A 190 16.84 3.22 -4.97
CA THR A 190 17.10 2.50 -3.72
C THR A 190 15.81 1.91 -3.14
N ARG A 191 14.68 2.63 -3.21
CA ARG A 191 13.38 2.07 -2.83
C ARG A 191 12.99 0.92 -3.75
N ILE A 192 13.15 1.08 -5.06
CA ILE A 192 12.84 0.03 -6.05
C ILE A 192 13.65 -1.23 -5.78
N PHE A 193 14.95 -1.09 -5.51
CA PHE A 193 15.81 -2.21 -5.12
C PHE A 193 15.25 -2.94 -3.90
N LYS A 194 14.91 -2.22 -2.82
CA LYS A 194 14.36 -2.82 -1.59
C LYS A 194 13.00 -3.49 -1.73
N VAL A 195 12.17 -2.99 -2.65
CA VAL A 195 10.88 -3.62 -2.98
C VAL A 195 11.10 -4.88 -3.82
N SER A 196 12.15 -4.90 -4.65
CA SER A 196 12.48 -6.02 -5.54
C SER A 196 13.27 -7.13 -4.86
N ASP A 197 14.02 -6.80 -3.81
CA ASP A 197 14.67 -7.71 -2.87
C ASP A 197 13.55 -8.34 -2.02
N LEU A 198 13.15 -9.58 -2.34
CA LEU A 198 11.96 -10.22 -1.76
C LEU A 198 12.26 -10.92 -0.44
N ASP A 199 13.52 -11.33 -0.22
CA ASP A 199 13.96 -12.02 0.99
C ASP A 199 14.78 -11.16 1.97
N ASN A 200 15.12 -9.91 1.61
CA ASN A 200 15.86 -8.92 2.41
C ASN A 200 17.28 -9.32 2.77
N ASP A 201 17.91 -10.14 1.95
CA ASP A 201 19.32 -10.50 2.12
C ASP A 201 20.27 -9.38 1.65
N GLY A 202 19.73 -8.34 1.00
CA GLY A 202 20.47 -7.16 0.53
C GLY A 202 21.08 -7.30 -0.86
N ILE A 203 20.78 -8.40 -1.56
CA ILE A 203 21.14 -8.64 -2.96
C ILE A 203 19.88 -8.94 -3.79
N LEU A 204 19.98 -8.84 -5.12
CA LEU A 204 18.95 -9.35 -6.03
C LEU A 204 19.49 -10.61 -6.67
N ASN A 205 18.98 -11.76 -6.24
CA ASN A 205 19.32 -13.05 -6.82
C ASN A 205 18.66 -13.23 -8.21
N ASP A 206 18.98 -14.34 -8.90
CA ASP A 206 18.46 -14.57 -10.26
C ASP A 206 16.94 -14.63 -10.36
N ASN A 207 16.26 -15.13 -9.32
CA ASN A 207 14.80 -15.19 -9.31
C ASN A 207 14.20 -13.79 -9.20
N GLU A 208 14.76 -12.96 -8.33
CA GLU A 208 14.33 -11.59 -8.11
C GLU A 208 14.65 -10.69 -9.30
N LEU A 209 15.83 -10.85 -9.90
CA LEU A 209 16.20 -10.15 -11.13
C LEU A 209 15.27 -10.53 -12.29
N ASN A 210 14.93 -11.81 -12.43
CA ASN A 210 13.97 -12.24 -13.46
C ASN A 210 12.54 -11.73 -13.17
N PHE A 211 12.12 -11.72 -11.90
CA PHE A 211 10.86 -11.12 -11.49
C PHE A 211 10.81 -9.62 -11.81
N PHE A 212 11.87 -8.88 -11.47
CA PHE A 212 12.04 -7.47 -11.77
C PHE A 212 12.00 -7.20 -13.29
N GLN A 213 12.73 -7.99 -14.08
CA GLN A 213 12.77 -7.87 -15.54
C GLN A 213 11.39 -8.14 -16.17
N ARG A 214 10.71 -9.20 -15.75
CA ARG A 214 9.34 -9.50 -16.21
C ARG A 214 8.39 -8.36 -15.87
N THR A 215 8.48 -7.83 -14.65
CA THR A 215 7.61 -6.77 -14.15
C THR A 215 7.80 -5.46 -14.93
N CYS A 216 9.05 -5.10 -15.26
CA CYS A 216 9.38 -3.84 -15.93
C CYS A 216 9.31 -3.91 -17.47
N PHE A 217 9.73 -5.03 -18.07
CA PHE A 217 9.97 -5.13 -19.51
C PHE A 217 9.19 -6.27 -20.19
N ASN A 218 8.29 -6.95 -19.45
CA ASN A 218 7.46 -8.07 -19.93
C ASN A 218 8.25 -9.28 -20.47
N THR A 219 9.57 -9.29 -20.35
CA THR A 219 10.44 -10.34 -20.90
C THR A 219 11.54 -10.66 -19.88
N PRO A 220 11.70 -11.92 -19.44
CA PRO A 220 12.83 -12.31 -18.59
C PRO A 220 14.12 -12.33 -19.41
N LEU A 221 15.26 -12.15 -18.73
CA LEU A 221 16.56 -12.28 -19.38
C LEU A 221 16.93 -13.76 -19.53
N ALA A 222 17.58 -14.11 -20.64
CA ALA A 222 18.21 -15.41 -20.75
C ALA A 222 19.30 -15.54 -19.67
N PRO A 223 19.51 -16.72 -19.06
CA PRO A 223 20.50 -16.89 -17.98
C PRO A 223 21.90 -16.38 -18.33
N GLN A 224 22.34 -16.62 -19.58
CA GLN A 224 23.63 -16.12 -20.07
C GLN A 224 23.68 -14.58 -20.12
N ALA A 225 22.60 -13.93 -20.56
CA ALA A 225 22.54 -12.48 -20.63
C ALA A 225 22.56 -11.84 -19.23
N LEU A 226 21.95 -12.49 -18.24
CA LEU A 226 22.00 -12.06 -16.85
C LEU A 226 23.43 -12.14 -16.29
N GLU A 227 24.12 -13.25 -16.56
CA GLU A 227 25.51 -13.44 -16.16
C GLU A 227 26.45 -12.45 -16.86
N ASP A 228 26.18 -12.12 -18.13
CA ASP A 228 26.93 -11.08 -18.85
C ASP A 228 26.75 -9.70 -18.19
N VAL A 229 25.54 -9.37 -17.73
CA VAL A 229 25.28 -8.13 -16.97
C VAL A 229 26.05 -8.14 -15.65
N LYS A 230 26.01 -9.23 -14.87
CA LYS A 230 26.79 -9.35 -13.63
C LYS A 230 28.29 -9.21 -13.90
N ASN A 231 28.80 -9.81 -14.98
CA ASN A 231 30.19 -9.70 -15.38
C ASN A 231 30.61 -8.28 -15.73
N VAL A 232 29.73 -7.49 -16.35
CA VAL A 232 29.96 -6.06 -16.57
C VAL A 232 30.10 -5.33 -15.22
N VAL A 233 29.26 -5.64 -14.23
CA VAL A 233 29.36 -5.05 -12.89
C VAL A 233 30.66 -5.46 -12.21
N ARG A 234 30.99 -6.76 -12.15
CA ARG A 234 32.22 -7.28 -11.51
C ARG A 234 33.50 -6.67 -12.09
N ARG A 235 33.52 -6.36 -13.39
CA ARG A 235 34.68 -5.71 -14.06
C ARG A 235 34.88 -4.25 -13.67
N ASN A 236 33.82 -3.55 -13.27
CA ASN A 236 33.86 -2.11 -12.96
C ASN A 236 33.80 -1.83 -11.45
N MET A 237 33.24 -2.75 -10.65
CA MET A 237 33.00 -2.58 -9.22
C MET A 237 33.19 -3.90 -8.49
N THR A 238 34.01 -3.90 -7.43
CA THR A 238 34.34 -5.11 -6.67
C THR A 238 33.22 -5.54 -5.71
N ASP A 239 32.40 -4.59 -5.23
CA ASP A 239 31.29 -4.82 -4.30
C ASP A 239 29.90 -4.66 -4.97
N GLY A 240 29.86 -4.73 -6.30
CA GLY A 240 28.63 -4.62 -7.08
C GLY A 240 27.85 -5.94 -7.22
N VAL A 241 28.51 -7.07 -6.99
CA VAL A 241 27.90 -8.42 -7.03
C VAL A 241 28.45 -9.23 -5.86
N ASN A 242 27.56 -9.73 -5.00
CA ASN A 242 27.90 -10.56 -3.84
C ASN A 242 27.04 -11.83 -3.88
N ASP A 243 27.60 -12.99 -3.52
CA ASP A 243 26.89 -14.29 -3.50
C ASP A 243 26.10 -14.59 -4.78
N ASP A 244 26.67 -14.18 -5.91
CA ASP A 244 26.05 -14.22 -7.24
C ASP A 244 24.75 -13.39 -7.42
N GLY A 245 24.38 -12.57 -6.45
CA GLY A 245 23.30 -11.57 -6.56
C GLY A 245 23.83 -10.15 -6.79
N LEU A 246 22.99 -9.32 -7.40
CA LEU A 246 23.31 -7.91 -7.66
C LEU A 246 23.10 -7.08 -6.39
N THR A 247 24.13 -6.37 -5.91
CA THR A 247 24.00 -5.50 -4.73
C THR A 247 23.32 -4.18 -5.09
N LEU A 248 22.87 -3.41 -4.09
CA LEU A 248 22.35 -2.04 -4.32
C LEU A 248 23.34 -1.16 -5.08
N LYS A 249 24.64 -1.26 -4.77
CA LYS A 249 25.68 -0.48 -5.47
C LYS A 249 25.82 -0.90 -6.92
N GLY A 250 25.78 -2.21 -7.20
CA GLY A 250 25.77 -2.75 -8.56
C GLY A 250 24.52 -2.31 -9.34
N PHE A 251 23.36 -2.32 -8.70
CA PHE A 251 22.09 -1.85 -9.29
C PHE A 251 22.14 -0.38 -9.68
N LEU A 252 22.60 0.50 -8.78
CA LEU A 252 22.77 1.92 -9.08
C LEU A 252 23.81 2.14 -10.19
N PHE A 253 24.92 1.39 -10.17
CA PHE A 253 25.94 1.44 -11.22
C PHE A 253 25.38 1.06 -12.60
N LEU A 254 24.53 0.04 -12.71
CA LEU A 254 23.89 -0.33 -13.98
C LEU A 254 23.01 0.81 -14.52
N HIS A 255 22.24 1.47 -13.65
CA HIS A 255 21.44 2.62 -14.06
C HIS A 255 22.30 3.82 -14.51
N THR A 256 23.41 4.08 -13.82
CA THR A 256 24.42 5.06 -14.28
C THR A 256 24.95 4.70 -15.67
N LEU A 257 25.30 3.43 -15.90
CA LEU A 257 25.82 2.94 -17.18
C LEU A 257 24.79 3.07 -18.31
N PHE A 258 23.52 2.78 -18.05
CA PHE A 258 22.45 2.95 -19.04
C PHE A 258 22.31 4.41 -19.46
N ILE A 259 22.32 5.34 -18.51
CA ILE A 259 22.21 6.77 -18.81
C ILE A 259 23.43 7.26 -19.60
N GLN A 260 24.65 6.90 -19.18
CA GLN A 260 25.88 7.27 -19.87
C GLN A 260 25.97 6.73 -21.31
N ARG A 261 25.29 5.62 -21.60
CA ARG A 261 25.17 5.04 -22.95
C ARG A 261 23.99 5.60 -23.76
N GLY A 262 23.31 6.64 -23.26
CA GLY A 262 22.15 7.26 -23.93
C GLY A 262 20.86 6.42 -23.87
N ARG A 263 20.82 5.41 -22.97
CA ARG A 263 19.69 4.49 -22.77
C ARG A 263 18.89 4.81 -21.50
N HIS A 264 18.72 6.09 -21.18
CA HIS A 264 18.02 6.55 -19.98
C HIS A 264 16.52 6.18 -19.96
N GLU A 265 15.91 5.88 -21.12
CA GLU A 265 14.55 5.34 -21.21
C GLU A 265 14.37 4.04 -20.42
N THR A 266 15.42 3.22 -20.34
CA THR A 266 15.40 1.97 -19.57
C THR A 266 15.19 2.26 -18.08
N THR A 267 15.85 3.30 -17.56
CA THR A 267 15.68 3.76 -16.17
C THR A 267 14.29 4.34 -15.95
N TRP A 268 13.78 5.15 -16.89
CA TRP A 268 12.43 5.70 -16.80
C TRP A 268 11.33 4.64 -16.83
N THR A 269 11.48 3.60 -17.65
CA THR A 269 10.54 2.46 -17.68
C THR A 269 10.44 1.79 -16.32
N VAL A 270 11.58 1.57 -15.64
CA VAL A 270 11.62 1.05 -14.28
C VAL A 270 10.94 2.00 -13.29
N LEU A 271 11.29 3.29 -13.30
CA LEU A 271 10.71 4.28 -12.40
C LEU A 271 9.18 4.36 -12.54
N ARG A 272 8.68 4.48 -13.77
CA ARG A 272 7.24 4.55 -14.06
C ARG A 272 6.50 3.27 -13.69
N ARG A 273 7.12 2.10 -13.92
CA ARG A 273 6.51 0.82 -13.50
C ARG A 273 6.29 0.74 -11.99
N PHE A 274 7.16 1.39 -11.22
CA PHE A 274 7.08 1.48 -9.76
C PHE A 274 6.29 2.71 -9.25
N GLY A 275 5.58 3.39 -10.15
CA GLY A 275 4.64 4.46 -9.81
C GLY A 275 5.25 5.86 -9.74
N TYR A 276 6.49 6.05 -10.19
CA TYR A 276 7.13 7.37 -10.21
C TYR A 276 6.75 8.19 -11.45
N ASP A 277 6.62 9.50 -11.27
CA ASP A 277 6.49 10.50 -12.34
C ASP A 277 7.84 11.13 -12.72
N ASP A 278 7.78 12.14 -13.59
CA ASP A 278 8.96 12.82 -14.15
C ASP A 278 9.71 13.67 -13.10
N ASP A 279 9.07 13.99 -11.98
CA ASP A 279 9.65 14.69 -10.83
C ASP A 279 10.21 13.71 -9.78
N LEU A 280 10.14 12.40 -10.06
CA LEU A 280 10.56 11.30 -9.19
C LEU A 280 9.74 11.23 -7.89
N GLU A 281 8.49 11.66 -7.94
CA GLU A 281 7.50 11.48 -6.89
C GLU A 281 6.54 10.34 -7.22
N LEU A 282 5.99 9.68 -6.18
CA LEU A 282 5.00 8.63 -6.41
C LEU A 282 3.66 9.26 -6.76
N THR A 283 3.07 8.81 -7.87
CA THR A 283 1.84 9.40 -8.38
C THR A 283 0.67 9.23 -7.41
N GLN A 284 -0.24 10.21 -7.42
CA GLN A 284 -1.44 10.17 -6.61
C GLN A 284 -2.34 8.99 -7.00
N GLU A 285 -2.38 8.62 -8.28
CA GLU A 285 -3.14 7.45 -8.74
C GLU A 285 -2.57 6.13 -8.21
N TYR A 286 -1.25 6.04 -8.03
CA TYR A 286 -0.59 4.85 -7.49
C TYR A 286 -0.82 4.70 -5.98
N LEU A 287 -0.71 5.80 -5.22
CA LEU A 287 -0.86 5.80 -3.75
C LEU A 287 -2.32 5.81 -3.29
N PHE A 288 -3.21 6.50 -4.01
CA PHE A 288 -4.60 6.74 -3.61
C PHE A 288 -5.59 6.23 -4.68
N PRO A 289 -5.59 4.92 -4.99
CA PRO A 289 -6.56 4.37 -5.91
C PRO A 289 -7.98 4.53 -5.38
N MET A 290 -8.94 4.81 -6.27
CA MET A 290 -10.33 5.04 -5.87
C MET A 290 -10.99 3.75 -5.34
N VAL A 291 -11.46 3.79 -4.08
CA VAL A 291 -12.28 2.74 -3.47
C VAL A 291 -13.61 3.33 -3.00
N LYS A 292 -14.71 2.89 -3.59
CA LYS A 292 -16.06 3.32 -3.19
C LYS A 292 -16.55 2.47 -2.03
N ILE A 293 -16.76 3.10 -0.87
CA ILE A 293 -17.29 2.45 0.33
C ILE A 293 -18.73 2.91 0.54
N PRO A 294 -19.73 2.03 0.36
CA PRO A 294 -21.12 2.38 0.64
C PRO A 294 -21.35 2.63 2.14
N PRO A 295 -22.37 3.43 2.53
CA PRO A 295 -22.75 3.61 3.92
C PRO A 295 -23.08 2.28 4.61
N ASP A 296 -22.79 2.19 5.91
CA ASP A 296 -22.97 0.98 6.76
C ASP A 296 -22.14 -0.26 6.33
N CYS A 297 -21.19 -0.11 5.40
CA CYS A 297 -20.18 -1.13 5.07
C CYS A 297 -18.88 -0.90 5.85
N THR A 298 -18.03 -1.92 5.91
CA THR A 298 -16.68 -1.84 6.51
C THR A 298 -15.64 -2.32 5.52
N THR A 299 -14.38 -1.98 5.76
CA THR A 299 -13.23 -2.39 4.95
C THR A 299 -12.36 -3.37 5.74
N GLU A 300 -11.99 -4.47 5.09
CA GLU A 300 -11.15 -5.53 5.66
C GLU A 300 -10.05 -5.90 4.65
N LEU A 301 -8.92 -6.42 5.14
CA LEU A 301 -7.90 -7.00 4.26
C LEU A 301 -8.36 -8.36 3.76
N ASN A 302 -8.15 -8.65 2.49
CA ASN A 302 -8.41 -9.99 1.96
C ASN A 302 -7.27 -10.97 2.30
N HIS A 303 -7.45 -12.24 1.97
CA HIS A 303 -6.47 -13.29 2.29
C HIS A 303 -5.09 -13.02 1.66
N ASN A 304 -5.02 -12.60 0.40
CA ASN A 304 -3.76 -12.33 -0.29
C ASN A 304 -3.03 -11.13 0.33
N ALA A 305 -3.76 -10.12 0.78
CA ALA A 305 -3.19 -8.99 1.50
C ALA A 305 -2.60 -9.42 2.85
N TYR A 306 -3.27 -10.31 3.58
CA TYR A 306 -2.66 -10.92 4.78
C TYR A 306 -1.39 -11.69 4.44
N LEU A 307 -1.38 -12.55 3.42
CA LEU A 307 -0.18 -13.30 3.01
C LEU A 307 0.99 -12.36 2.64
N PHE A 308 0.71 -11.27 1.93
CA PHE A 308 1.70 -10.24 1.63
C PHE A 308 2.29 -9.61 2.90
N LEU A 309 1.43 -9.19 3.83
CA LEU A 309 1.87 -8.57 5.08
C LEU A 309 2.64 -9.56 5.96
N GLN A 310 2.27 -10.84 5.95
CA GLN A 310 3.01 -11.89 6.62
C GLN A 310 4.41 -12.04 6.02
N SER A 311 4.54 -12.10 4.69
CA SER A 311 5.85 -12.15 4.05
C SER A 311 6.69 -10.90 4.34
N VAL A 312 6.07 -9.71 4.40
CA VAL A 312 6.77 -8.47 4.77
C VAL A 312 7.23 -8.50 6.23
N PHE A 313 6.45 -9.07 7.14
CA PHE A 313 6.89 -9.25 8.53
C PHE A 313 8.10 -10.19 8.59
N ASP A 314 7.98 -11.40 8.03
CA ASP A 314 9.01 -12.43 8.10
C ASP A 314 10.33 -11.97 7.44
N LYS A 315 10.22 -11.13 6.40
CA LYS A 315 11.32 -10.46 5.72
C LYS A 315 12.13 -9.53 6.64
N HIS A 316 11.49 -8.92 7.64
CA HIS A 316 12.11 -7.94 8.53
C HIS A 316 12.38 -8.47 9.95
N ASP A 317 11.77 -9.59 10.36
CA ASP A 317 12.09 -10.34 11.58
C ASP A 317 13.40 -11.15 11.40
N LYS A 318 14.53 -10.49 11.58
CA LYS A 318 15.86 -11.05 11.28
C LYS A 318 16.33 -12.01 12.35
N ASP A 319 15.96 -11.76 13.60
CA ASP A 319 16.32 -12.63 14.73
C ASP A 319 15.31 -13.77 14.96
N ARG A 320 14.19 -13.77 14.23
CA ARG A 320 13.16 -14.82 14.21
C ARG A 320 12.48 -14.99 15.57
N ASP A 321 12.32 -13.88 16.30
CA ASP A 321 11.69 -13.87 17.63
C ASP A 321 10.15 -13.69 17.55
N CYS A 322 9.59 -13.61 16.34
CA CYS A 322 8.17 -13.33 16.07
C CYS A 322 7.71 -11.95 16.60
N ALA A 323 8.64 -11.00 16.71
CA ALA A 323 8.40 -9.60 16.97
C ALA A 323 9.28 -8.70 16.09
N LEU A 324 8.96 -7.41 16.05
CA LEU A 324 9.78 -6.41 15.35
C LEU A 324 10.40 -5.48 16.38
N SER A 325 11.71 -5.60 16.54
CA SER A 325 12.53 -4.66 17.30
C SER A 325 12.49 -3.26 16.68
N PRO A 326 12.87 -2.20 17.42
CA PRO A 326 12.89 -0.83 16.89
C PRO A 326 13.74 -0.67 15.62
N GLU A 327 14.84 -1.43 15.50
CA GLU A 327 15.70 -1.37 14.32
C GLU A 327 15.09 -2.09 13.11
N GLU A 328 14.35 -3.17 13.32
CA GLU A 328 13.62 -3.88 12.25
C GLU A 328 12.42 -3.07 11.78
N VAL A 329 11.69 -2.42 12.69
CA VAL A 329 10.64 -1.45 12.33
C VAL A 329 11.22 -0.30 11.50
N LYS A 330 12.39 0.22 11.89
CA LYS A 330 13.08 1.25 11.13
C LYS A 330 13.51 0.75 9.76
N ASP A 331 13.98 -0.50 9.65
CA ASP A 331 14.36 -1.14 8.39
C ASP A 331 13.16 -1.32 7.44
N LEU A 332 12.05 -1.86 7.95
CA LEU A 332 10.77 -2.00 7.26
C LEU A 332 10.31 -0.66 6.67
N PHE A 333 10.39 0.41 7.44
CA PHE A 333 9.93 1.72 7.01
C PHE A 333 10.95 2.54 6.21
N LYS A 334 12.11 1.97 5.83
CA LYS A 334 13.05 2.65 4.90
C LYS A 334 12.46 2.87 3.50
N VAL A 335 11.41 2.13 3.12
CA VAL A 335 10.67 2.34 1.85
C VAL A 335 9.55 3.38 1.98
N PHE A 336 9.34 3.93 3.17
CA PHE A 336 8.36 4.98 3.44
C PHE A 336 9.02 6.36 3.43
N PRO A 337 8.31 7.42 3.02
CA PRO A 337 8.83 8.78 3.08
C PRO A 337 8.86 9.37 4.51
N TYR A 338 8.14 8.77 5.45
CA TYR A 338 8.07 9.16 6.87
C TYR A 338 7.85 7.93 7.75
N MET A 339 7.96 8.09 9.08
CA MET A 339 7.64 7.03 10.05
C MET A 339 6.11 6.89 10.18
N PRO A 340 5.48 5.81 9.66
CA PRO A 340 4.02 5.73 9.56
C PRO A 340 3.33 5.42 10.90
N TRP A 341 4.07 4.85 11.86
CA TRP A 341 3.56 4.42 13.15
C TRP A 341 4.16 5.25 14.28
N GLY A 342 3.29 5.85 15.08
CA GLY A 342 3.67 6.54 16.30
C GLY A 342 3.99 5.56 17.44
N PRO A 343 4.53 6.06 18.57
CA PRO A 343 4.86 5.24 19.73
C PRO A 343 3.62 4.68 20.44
N ASP A 344 2.43 5.20 20.14
CA ASP A 344 1.14 4.72 20.63
C ASP A 344 0.74 3.36 20.04
N VAL A 345 1.29 2.98 18.89
CA VAL A 345 1.01 1.68 18.24
C VAL A 345 1.41 0.51 19.16
N ASN A 346 2.52 0.61 19.89
CA ASN A 346 2.96 -0.40 20.87
C ASN A 346 1.95 -0.59 22.02
N HIS A 347 1.04 0.36 22.22
CA HIS A 347 -0.06 0.28 23.19
C HIS A 347 -1.42 0.07 22.54
N THR A 348 -1.47 -0.09 21.22
CA THR A 348 -2.70 -0.37 20.45
C THR A 348 -2.83 -1.85 20.11
N VAL A 349 -1.70 -2.54 19.94
CA VAL A 349 -1.64 -3.94 19.50
C VAL A 349 -0.85 -4.83 20.46
N GLY A 350 -0.84 -6.14 20.18
CA GLY A 350 -0.06 -7.11 20.96
C GLY A 350 1.45 -6.84 20.86
N THR A 351 2.12 -6.83 22.01
CA THR A 351 3.58 -6.67 22.13
C THR A 351 4.19 -7.80 22.96
N ASN A 352 5.47 -8.11 22.73
CA ASN A 352 6.22 -9.04 23.56
C ASN A 352 6.58 -8.39 24.92
N GLU A 353 7.36 -9.10 25.75
CA GLU A 353 7.77 -8.63 27.08
C GLU A 353 8.64 -7.36 27.05
N GLN A 354 9.34 -7.12 25.94
CA GLN A 354 10.17 -5.93 25.72
C GLN A 354 9.39 -4.75 25.14
N GLY A 355 8.10 -4.93 24.84
CA GLY A 355 7.24 -3.93 24.22
C GLY A 355 7.37 -3.84 22.70
N TRP A 356 8.04 -4.79 22.06
CA TRP A 356 8.17 -4.89 20.61
C TRP A 356 6.90 -5.47 19.99
N ILE A 357 6.54 -5.03 18.79
CA ILE A 357 5.29 -5.41 18.13
C ILE A 357 5.41 -6.86 17.68
N THR A 358 4.54 -7.75 18.16
CA THR A 358 4.57 -9.16 17.75
C THR A 358 4.01 -9.34 16.34
N TYR A 359 4.26 -10.49 15.72
CA TYR A 359 3.62 -10.90 14.45
C TYR A 359 2.11 -10.66 14.43
N GLN A 360 1.41 -11.13 15.47
CA GLN A 360 -0.03 -10.91 15.57
C GLN A 360 -0.38 -9.44 15.81
N GLY A 361 0.46 -8.70 16.54
CA GLY A 361 0.32 -7.27 16.74
C GLY A 361 0.45 -6.48 15.44
N TYR A 362 1.43 -6.82 14.61
CA TYR A 362 1.68 -6.25 13.29
C TYR A 362 0.45 -6.41 12.38
N LEU A 363 -0.09 -7.63 12.25
CA LEU A 363 -1.30 -7.88 11.46
C LEU A 363 -2.52 -7.15 12.05
N SER A 364 -2.60 -7.04 13.37
CA SER A 364 -3.67 -6.30 14.05
C SER A 364 -3.60 -4.80 13.73
N GLN A 365 -2.40 -4.22 13.66
CA GLN A 365 -2.21 -2.80 13.32
C GLN A 365 -2.65 -2.50 11.89
N TRP A 366 -2.31 -3.37 10.95
CA TRP A 366 -2.78 -3.26 9.56
C TRP A 366 -4.30 -3.43 9.46
N THR A 367 -4.87 -4.38 10.22
CA THR A 367 -6.32 -4.59 10.28
C THR A 367 -7.04 -3.36 10.84
N LEU A 368 -6.50 -2.75 11.89
CA LEU A 368 -7.02 -1.52 12.49
C LEU A 368 -6.98 -0.35 11.49
N THR A 369 -5.81 -0.14 10.86
CA THR A 369 -5.61 0.92 9.87
C THR A 369 -6.60 0.76 8.72
N THR A 370 -6.76 -0.46 8.19
CA THR A 370 -7.70 -0.76 7.11
C THR A 370 -9.15 -0.47 7.49
N TYR A 371 -9.54 -0.77 8.74
CA TYR A 371 -10.91 -0.57 9.22
C TYR A 371 -11.25 0.90 9.48
N LEU A 372 -10.29 1.69 9.99
CA LEU A 372 -10.51 3.09 10.36
C LEU A 372 -10.19 4.08 9.24
N ASP A 373 -9.12 3.85 8.49
CA ASP A 373 -8.61 4.75 7.44
C ASP A 373 -8.05 3.90 6.28
N VAL A 374 -8.96 3.45 5.41
CA VAL A 374 -8.59 2.60 4.27
C VAL A 374 -7.67 3.33 3.29
N GLN A 375 -7.77 4.65 3.16
CA GLN A 375 -6.93 5.43 2.24
C GLN A 375 -5.47 5.38 2.68
N ARG A 376 -5.22 5.57 3.97
CA ARG A 376 -3.89 5.40 4.57
C ARG A 376 -3.37 3.97 4.43
N SER A 377 -4.25 2.98 4.58
CA SER A 377 -3.85 1.58 4.36
C SER A 377 -3.42 1.32 2.91
N LEU A 378 -4.11 1.91 1.93
CA LEU A 378 -3.77 1.79 0.51
C LEU A 378 -2.44 2.50 0.19
N GLU A 379 -2.25 3.69 0.74
CA GLU A 379 -0.99 4.45 0.64
C GLU A 379 0.19 3.62 1.16
N TYR A 380 0.05 3.01 2.35
CA TYR A 380 1.11 2.20 2.96
C TYR A 380 1.41 0.93 2.15
N LEU A 381 0.38 0.27 1.60
CA LEU A 381 0.56 -0.84 0.66
C LEU A 381 1.27 -0.39 -0.62
N GLY A 382 1.00 0.82 -1.09
CA GLY A 382 1.71 1.47 -2.19
C GLY A 382 3.19 1.65 -1.89
N TYR A 383 3.56 2.15 -0.71
CA TYR A 383 4.95 2.28 -0.29
C TYR A 383 5.67 0.93 -0.20
N LEU A 384 5.01 -0.12 0.28
CA LEU A 384 5.54 -1.49 0.30
C LEU A 384 5.57 -2.17 -1.08
N GLY A 385 4.92 -1.61 -2.11
CA GLY A 385 4.93 -2.17 -3.45
C GLY A 385 3.95 -3.33 -3.68
N TYR A 386 2.85 -3.41 -2.94
CA TYR A 386 1.89 -4.53 -3.00
C TYR A 386 1.40 -4.81 -4.43
N SER A 387 0.89 -3.80 -5.15
CA SER A 387 0.38 -3.98 -6.52
C SER A 387 1.44 -4.46 -7.51
N ILE A 388 2.71 -4.17 -7.23
CA ILE A 388 3.84 -4.56 -8.08
C ILE A 388 4.17 -6.03 -7.80
N ILE A 389 4.35 -6.40 -6.54
CA ILE A 389 4.73 -7.76 -6.12
C ILE A 389 3.65 -8.79 -6.47
N TYR A 390 2.38 -8.45 -6.25
CA TYR A 390 1.25 -9.33 -6.57
C TYR A 390 0.67 -9.12 -7.98
N GLU A 391 1.34 -8.30 -8.83
CA GLU A 391 0.94 -8.00 -10.20
C GLU A 391 -0.56 -7.62 -10.34
N GLN A 392 -1.05 -6.77 -9.44
CA GLN A 392 -2.42 -6.27 -9.44
C GLN A 392 -2.52 -4.88 -10.09
N GLU A 393 -3.71 -4.51 -10.56
CA GLU A 393 -3.95 -3.18 -11.15
C GLU A 393 -3.70 -2.04 -10.14
N SER A 394 -4.05 -2.24 -8.86
CA SER A 394 -3.87 -1.24 -7.82
C SER A 394 -3.85 -1.84 -6.41
N GLN A 395 -3.51 -1.01 -5.42
CA GLN A 395 -3.55 -1.40 -4.00
C GLN A 395 -4.98 -1.76 -3.54
N ALA A 396 -6.01 -1.26 -4.22
CA ALA A 396 -7.41 -1.53 -3.90
C ALA A 396 -7.76 -3.03 -3.97
N ALA A 397 -7.00 -3.81 -4.76
CA ALA A 397 -7.17 -5.26 -4.85
C ALA A 397 -6.91 -5.97 -3.51
N ALA A 398 -6.25 -5.34 -2.54
CA ALA A 398 -6.05 -5.87 -1.19
C ALA A 398 -7.30 -5.80 -0.30
N ILE A 399 -8.28 -4.95 -0.66
CA ILE A 399 -9.37 -4.56 0.23
C ILE A 399 -10.67 -5.31 -0.11
N THR A 400 -11.27 -5.92 0.90
CA THR A 400 -12.64 -6.43 0.85
C THR A 400 -13.59 -5.42 1.47
N VAL A 401 -14.51 -4.89 0.67
CA VAL A 401 -15.63 -4.09 1.18
C VAL A 401 -16.74 -5.03 1.61
N THR A 402 -17.06 -5.03 2.90
CA THR A 402 -18.12 -5.88 3.45
C THR A 402 -19.49 -5.37 3.01
N ARG A 403 -20.50 -6.24 3.08
CA ARG A 403 -21.87 -5.83 2.76
C ARG A 403 -22.47 -4.94 3.85
N ASN A 404 -23.55 -4.25 3.49
CA ASN A 404 -24.28 -3.34 4.38
C ASN A 404 -24.78 -4.05 5.65
N LYS A 405 -24.52 -3.45 6.81
CA LYS A 405 -24.89 -3.98 8.14
C LYS A 405 -26.38 -4.29 8.29
N ARG A 406 -27.26 -3.55 7.62
CA ARG A 406 -28.72 -3.80 7.66
C ARG A 406 -29.06 -5.18 7.09
N ILE A 407 -28.34 -5.62 6.06
CA ILE A 407 -28.50 -6.95 5.46
C ILE A 407 -28.04 -8.03 6.44
N ASP A 408 -26.94 -7.80 7.17
CA ASP A 408 -26.47 -8.72 8.21
C ASP A 408 -27.51 -8.91 9.32
N LEU A 409 -28.12 -7.81 9.78
CA LEU A 409 -29.16 -7.85 10.80
C LEU A 409 -30.44 -8.54 10.31
N GLN A 410 -30.86 -8.29 9.07
CA GLN A 410 -32.02 -8.94 8.45
C GLN A 410 -31.81 -10.45 8.29
N LYS A 411 -30.64 -10.84 7.76
CA LYS A 411 -30.26 -12.24 7.54
C LYS A 411 -29.81 -12.95 8.82
N LYS A 412 -29.63 -12.22 9.92
CA LYS A 412 -29.15 -12.75 11.20
C LYS A 412 -27.81 -13.50 11.07
N GLN A 413 -26.97 -13.07 10.14
CA GLN A 413 -25.68 -13.67 9.85
C GLN A 413 -24.77 -12.61 9.26
N THR A 414 -23.50 -12.60 9.66
CA THR A 414 -22.47 -11.73 9.09
C THR A 414 -21.28 -12.56 8.60
N GLN A 415 -20.59 -12.05 7.58
CA GLN A 415 -19.33 -12.59 7.09
C GLN A 415 -18.13 -11.74 7.52
N ARG A 416 -18.37 -10.65 8.27
CA ARG A 416 -17.31 -9.79 8.79
C ARG A 416 -16.33 -10.57 9.65
N SER A 417 -15.07 -10.17 9.59
CA SER A 417 -14.00 -10.67 10.43
C SER A 417 -13.63 -9.68 11.54
N VAL A 418 -13.93 -8.39 11.36
CA VAL A 418 -13.60 -7.31 12.30
C VAL A 418 -14.86 -6.69 12.89
N PHE A 419 -14.90 -6.58 14.22
CA PHE A 419 -16.04 -5.98 14.95
C PHE A 419 -15.58 -4.84 15.85
N ARG A 420 -16.26 -3.70 15.77
CA ARG A 420 -15.96 -2.52 16.62
C ARG A 420 -16.81 -2.52 17.89
N CYS A 421 -16.15 -2.34 19.02
CA CYS A 421 -16.75 -2.16 20.34
C CYS A 421 -16.40 -0.77 20.90
N ASN A 422 -17.41 0.07 21.12
CA ASN A 422 -17.21 1.37 21.76
C ASN A 422 -17.28 1.21 23.28
N VAL A 423 -16.27 1.71 23.96
CA VAL A 423 -16.09 1.65 25.42
C VAL A 423 -16.43 3.02 25.99
N LEU A 424 -17.57 3.10 26.67
CA LEU A 424 -18.19 4.34 27.15
C LEU A 424 -18.26 4.33 28.67
N GLY A 425 -17.93 5.43 29.32
CA GLY A 425 -17.93 5.52 30.78
C GLY A 425 -17.40 6.85 31.28
N ALA A 426 -17.72 7.19 32.53
CA ALA A 426 -17.27 8.42 33.17
C ALA A 426 -15.73 8.53 33.20
N ARG A 427 -15.21 9.75 33.38
CA ARG A 427 -13.76 9.95 33.57
C ARG A 427 -13.28 9.16 34.79
N GLY A 428 -12.19 8.42 34.63
CA GLY A 428 -11.64 7.58 35.69
C GLY A 428 -12.36 6.24 35.93
N SER A 429 -13.35 5.87 35.11
CA SER A 429 -14.09 4.60 35.29
C SER A 429 -13.29 3.33 35.01
N GLY A 430 -12.08 3.45 34.44
CA GLY A 430 -11.19 2.31 34.13
C GLY A 430 -11.20 1.87 32.67
N LYS A 431 -11.72 2.69 31.74
CA LYS A 431 -11.80 2.41 30.30
C LYS A 431 -10.44 2.05 29.68
N SER A 432 -9.42 2.88 29.82
CA SER A 432 -8.09 2.60 29.25
C SER A 432 -7.47 1.32 29.81
N GLY A 433 -7.73 1.02 31.08
CA GLY A 433 -7.28 -0.23 31.69
C GLY A 433 -7.97 -1.47 31.14
N PHE A 434 -9.24 -1.34 30.72
CA PHE A 434 -9.96 -2.38 29.97
C PHE A 434 -9.37 -2.60 28.58
N LEU A 435 -9.01 -1.52 27.86
CA LEU A 435 -8.34 -1.64 26.55
C LEU A 435 -6.99 -2.36 26.66
N GLN A 436 -6.11 -1.91 27.58
CA GLN A 436 -4.78 -2.51 27.73
C GLN A 436 -4.84 -3.95 28.26
N ALA A 437 -5.83 -4.27 29.08
CA ALA A 437 -6.06 -5.64 29.55
C ALA A 437 -6.42 -6.60 28.41
N PHE A 438 -7.05 -6.12 27.33
CA PHE A 438 -7.29 -6.93 26.14
C PHE A 438 -5.99 -7.38 25.47
N LEU A 439 -4.98 -6.50 25.51
CA LEU A 439 -3.62 -6.76 25.03
C LEU A 439 -2.78 -7.59 26.02
N GLY A 440 -3.38 -8.05 27.13
CA GLY A 440 -2.71 -8.86 28.14
C GLY A 440 -1.91 -8.07 29.19
N LYS A 441 -1.99 -6.73 29.18
CA LYS A 441 -1.24 -5.88 30.11
C LYS A 441 -2.02 -5.69 31.41
N ASN A 442 -1.46 -6.15 32.53
CA ASN A 442 -2.03 -5.92 33.87
C ASN A 442 -1.81 -4.46 34.35
N LEU A 443 -2.41 -4.09 35.48
CA LEU A 443 -2.35 -2.72 36.01
C LEU A 443 -0.91 -2.24 36.30
N GLN A 444 0.00 -3.14 36.70
CA GLN A 444 1.39 -2.78 36.97
C GLN A 444 2.12 -2.40 35.69
N THR A 445 1.93 -3.16 34.61
CA THR A 445 2.48 -2.85 33.29
C THR A 445 1.88 -1.56 32.75
N GLN A 446 0.57 -1.35 32.93
CA GLN A 446 -0.12 -0.14 32.47
C GLN A 446 0.40 1.14 33.11
N ARG A 447 0.84 1.09 34.37
CA ARG A 447 1.42 2.27 35.06
C ARG A 447 2.75 2.73 34.48
N ARG A 448 3.43 1.90 33.69
CA ARG A 448 4.70 2.24 33.02
C ARG A 448 4.48 2.92 31.67
N ILE A 449 3.23 2.96 31.18
CA ILE A 449 2.88 3.60 29.92
C ILE A 449 2.97 5.11 30.09
N ARG A 450 3.76 5.76 29.23
CA ARG A 450 3.88 7.21 29.21
C ARG A 450 2.61 7.86 28.65
N GLU A 451 2.29 9.06 29.09
CA GLU A 451 1.10 9.80 28.64
C GLU A 451 1.08 10.03 27.12
N ASP A 452 2.23 10.34 26.52
CA ASP A 452 2.40 10.57 25.09
C ASP A 452 2.32 9.29 24.24
N HIS A 453 2.33 8.11 24.88
CA HIS A 453 2.24 6.81 24.21
C HIS A 453 0.85 6.15 24.41
N LYS A 454 -0.10 6.87 25.03
CA LYS A 454 -1.45 6.33 25.24
C LYS A 454 -2.21 6.23 23.93
N SER A 455 -2.85 5.09 23.73
CA SER A 455 -3.79 4.87 22.63
C SER A 455 -5.22 4.77 23.15
N PHE A 456 -6.15 5.30 22.36
CA PHE A 456 -7.59 5.15 22.57
C PHE A 456 -8.17 3.95 21.81
N TYR A 457 -7.31 3.18 21.16
CA TYR A 457 -7.69 1.96 20.46
C TYR A 457 -6.94 0.76 21.03
N ALA A 458 -7.59 -0.39 21.02
CA ALA A 458 -6.92 -1.67 21.25
C ALA A 458 -7.53 -2.73 20.33
N ILE A 459 -6.69 -3.48 19.63
CA ILE A 459 -7.13 -4.53 18.70
C ILE A 459 -6.35 -5.82 18.91
N SER A 460 -7.06 -6.94 18.87
CA SER A 460 -6.48 -8.28 18.94
C SER A 460 -7.50 -9.31 18.45
N THR A 461 -7.07 -10.56 18.33
CA THR A 461 -7.94 -11.67 17.95
C THR A 461 -8.68 -12.26 19.14
N THR A 462 -9.89 -12.76 18.87
CA THR A 462 -10.76 -13.47 19.79
C THR A 462 -11.34 -14.69 19.08
N TYR A 463 -11.63 -15.75 19.83
CA TYR A 463 -12.15 -17.01 19.28
C TYR A 463 -13.59 -17.21 19.71
N VAL A 464 -14.52 -17.15 18.75
CA VAL A 464 -15.96 -17.38 18.97
C VAL A 464 -16.36 -18.67 18.27
N TYR A 465 -16.73 -19.69 19.04
CA TYR A 465 -17.14 -21.01 18.53
C TYR A 465 -16.14 -21.64 17.53
N GLY A 466 -14.83 -21.42 17.77
CA GLY A 466 -13.76 -21.93 16.92
C GLY A 466 -13.46 -21.05 15.70
N GLN A 467 -14.17 -19.95 15.50
CA GLN A 467 -13.87 -18.95 14.47
C GLN A 467 -13.01 -17.84 15.08
N GLU A 468 -11.87 -17.54 14.45
CA GLU A 468 -11.05 -16.40 14.78
C GLU A 468 -11.66 -15.12 14.21
N LYS A 469 -11.74 -14.07 15.04
CA LYS A 469 -12.28 -12.75 14.71
C LYS A 469 -11.48 -11.65 15.38
N TYR A 470 -11.39 -10.49 14.75
CA TYR A 470 -10.81 -9.29 15.35
C TYR A 470 -11.86 -8.54 16.16
N LEU A 471 -11.49 -8.17 17.39
CA LEU A 471 -12.24 -7.21 18.19
C LEU A 471 -11.44 -5.92 18.24
N LEU A 472 -12.08 -4.82 17.85
CA LEU A 472 -11.52 -3.48 17.90
C LEU A 472 -12.22 -2.72 19.02
N LEU A 473 -11.49 -2.39 20.09
CA LEU A 473 -11.97 -1.55 21.18
C LEU A 473 -11.63 -0.09 20.90
N HIS A 474 -12.61 0.80 21.08
CA HIS A 474 -12.43 2.24 20.99
C HIS A 474 -12.88 2.90 22.29
N GLU A 475 -11.96 3.55 23.01
CA GLU A 475 -12.27 4.36 24.18
C GLU A 475 -12.86 5.70 23.76
N VAL A 476 -14.15 5.90 24.03
CA VAL A 476 -14.83 7.16 23.72
C VAL A 476 -14.70 8.11 24.91
N MET A 477 -14.22 9.32 24.64
CA MET A 477 -14.03 10.34 25.67
C MET A 477 -15.35 10.98 26.10
N PRO A 478 -15.57 11.16 27.42
CA PRO A 478 -16.81 11.70 27.95
C PRO A 478 -16.92 13.22 27.85
N ASP A 479 -15.91 13.92 27.32
CA ASP A 479 -15.80 15.39 27.35
C ASP A 479 -16.76 16.10 26.38
N PHE A 480 -17.54 15.35 25.60
CA PHE A 480 -18.56 15.89 24.70
C PHE A 480 -19.95 15.75 25.32
N ASP A 481 -20.69 16.85 25.46
CA ASP A 481 -22.08 16.87 25.94
C ASP A 481 -23.02 16.01 25.06
N PHE A 482 -22.60 15.74 23.82
CA PHE A 482 -23.31 14.91 22.85
C PHE A 482 -22.34 13.94 22.18
N LEU A 483 -22.75 12.68 22.03
CA LEU A 483 -22.00 11.68 21.26
C LEU A 483 -22.29 11.88 19.77
N SER A 484 -21.25 11.92 18.95
CA SER A 484 -21.41 12.04 17.49
C SER A 484 -21.96 10.73 16.89
N GLU A 485 -22.50 10.79 15.65
CA GLU A 485 -22.90 9.56 14.94
C GLU A 485 -21.71 8.58 14.77
N ALA A 486 -20.49 9.10 14.64
CA ALA A 486 -19.27 8.30 14.56
C ALA A 486 -18.99 7.55 15.89
N ASP A 487 -19.22 8.21 17.03
CA ASP A 487 -19.07 7.62 18.37
C ASP A 487 -20.16 6.60 18.70
N LEU A 488 -21.28 6.63 18.00
CA LEU A 488 -22.39 5.68 18.16
C LEU A 488 -22.29 4.49 17.20
N ALA A 489 -21.59 4.66 16.08
CA ALA A 489 -21.36 3.60 15.11
C ALA A 489 -20.48 2.49 15.72
N CYS A 490 -21.06 1.35 16.08
CA CYS A 490 -20.33 0.17 16.55
C CYS A 490 -21.17 -1.08 16.43
N ASP A 491 -20.55 -2.25 16.57
CA ASP A 491 -21.21 -3.55 16.54
C ASP A 491 -21.64 -4.02 17.93
N VAL A 492 -21.00 -3.51 18.98
CA VAL A 492 -21.34 -3.75 20.39
C VAL A 492 -20.90 -2.57 21.25
N VAL A 493 -21.59 -2.32 22.36
CA VAL A 493 -21.26 -1.26 23.32
C VAL A 493 -20.86 -1.86 24.66
N CYS A 494 -19.76 -1.37 25.23
CA CYS A 494 -19.32 -1.68 26.59
C CYS A 494 -19.47 -0.43 27.48
N LEU A 495 -20.47 -0.43 28.37
CA LEU A 495 -20.72 0.64 29.33
C LEU A 495 -19.98 0.34 30.63
N VAL A 496 -18.97 1.15 30.94
CA VAL A 496 -18.03 0.94 32.03
C VAL A 496 -18.27 1.91 33.18
N TYR A 497 -18.63 1.37 34.34
CA TYR A 497 -18.69 2.11 35.60
C TYR A 497 -17.68 1.55 36.59
N ASP A 498 -17.28 2.39 37.55
CA ASP A 498 -16.32 2.05 38.60
C ASP A 498 -17.08 1.69 39.88
N VAL A 499 -16.88 0.47 40.38
CA VAL A 499 -17.56 -0.03 41.58
C VAL A 499 -17.22 0.77 42.83
N ASN A 500 -16.09 1.47 42.86
CA ASN A 500 -15.63 2.27 43.99
C ASN A 500 -16.02 3.76 43.86
N ASN A 501 -16.54 4.20 42.71
CA ASN A 501 -17.03 5.55 42.50
C ASN A 501 -18.58 5.57 42.44
N PRO A 502 -19.26 6.19 43.42
CA PRO A 502 -20.71 6.13 43.52
C PRO A 502 -21.44 6.88 42.39
N GLY A 503 -20.82 7.87 41.74
CA GLY A 503 -21.44 8.63 40.66
C GLY A 503 -21.22 8.04 39.25
N SER A 504 -20.36 7.02 39.13
CA SER A 504 -19.92 6.54 37.82
C SER A 504 -21.01 5.81 37.02
N PHE A 505 -21.92 5.11 37.69
CA PHE A 505 -23.00 4.36 37.05
C PHE A 505 -24.08 5.28 36.43
N GLU A 506 -24.29 6.47 37.00
CA GLU A 506 -25.27 7.43 36.47
C GLU A 506 -24.98 7.78 35.00
N TYR A 507 -23.70 7.95 34.65
CA TYR A 507 -23.26 8.19 33.28
C TYR A 507 -23.70 7.06 32.34
N CYS A 508 -23.41 5.81 32.71
CA CYS A 508 -23.78 4.64 31.91
C CYS A 508 -25.29 4.54 31.70
N ALA A 509 -26.07 4.80 32.75
CA ALA A 509 -27.52 4.79 32.69
C ALA A 509 -28.09 5.92 31.80
N LYS A 510 -27.52 7.13 31.86
CA LYS A 510 -27.89 8.26 30.99
C LYS A 510 -27.61 7.94 29.52
N VAL A 511 -26.37 7.54 29.21
CA VAL A 511 -25.94 7.21 27.84
C VAL A 511 -26.79 6.07 27.26
N TYR A 512 -27.04 5.01 28.02
CA TYR A 512 -27.89 3.91 27.56
C TYR A 512 -29.31 4.38 27.22
N LYS A 513 -29.94 5.15 28.10
CA LYS A 513 -31.30 5.66 27.89
C LYS A 513 -31.40 6.62 26.72
N GLN A 514 -30.38 7.45 26.50
CA GLN A 514 -30.40 8.46 25.46
C GLN A 514 -30.14 7.87 24.07
N TYR A 515 -29.22 6.92 23.94
CA TYR A 515 -28.73 6.49 22.62
C TYR A 515 -28.98 5.02 22.29
N PHE A 516 -29.12 4.14 23.29
CA PHE A 516 -29.09 2.69 23.07
C PHE A 516 -30.37 1.94 23.47
N ILE A 517 -31.35 2.61 24.10
CA ILE A 517 -32.59 1.97 24.54
C ILE A 517 -33.41 1.40 23.39
N ASP A 518 -33.49 2.15 22.28
CA ASP A 518 -34.20 1.76 21.04
C ASP A 518 -33.23 1.30 19.94
N SER A 519 -31.95 1.16 20.25
CA SER A 519 -30.93 0.72 19.31
C SER A 519 -30.92 -0.80 19.15
N LYS A 520 -30.55 -1.26 17.96
CA LYS A 520 -30.29 -2.69 17.69
C LYS A 520 -28.88 -3.11 18.13
N THR A 521 -28.06 -2.18 18.59
CA THR A 521 -26.69 -2.46 19.02
C THR A 521 -26.69 -3.11 20.41
N PRO A 522 -26.10 -4.31 20.56
CA PRO A 522 -26.03 -5.00 21.84
C PRO A 522 -25.17 -4.21 22.85
N CYS A 523 -25.62 -4.16 24.10
CA CYS A 523 -24.95 -3.43 25.18
C CYS A 523 -24.56 -4.36 26.33
N VAL A 524 -23.36 -4.17 26.87
CA VAL A 524 -22.84 -4.84 28.07
C VAL A 524 -22.55 -3.81 29.15
N MET A 525 -22.97 -4.10 30.39
CA MET A 525 -22.62 -3.30 31.57
C MET A 525 -21.39 -3.93 32.24
N LEU A 526 -20.33 -3.16 32.42
CA LEU A 526 -19.06 -3.59 33.01
C LEU A 526 -18.85 -2.88 34.36
N ALA A 527 -18.71 -3.67 35.41
CA ALA A 527 -18.39 -3.23 36.76
C ALA A 527 -16.86 -3.29 36.95
N ALA A 528 -16.17 -2.23 36.55
CA ALA A 528 -14.71 -2.14 36.57
C ALA A 528 -14.16 -1.90 37.98
N LYS A 529 -12.88 -2.22 38.17
CA LYS A 529 -12.15 -2.17 39.44
C LYS A 529 -12.79 -3.05 40.52
N SER A 530 -13.26 -4.23 40.13
CA SER A 530 -13.92 -5.19 41.03
C SER A 530 -13.04 -5.72 42.16
N ASP A 531 -11.74 -5.41 42.13
CA ASP A 531 -10.78 -5.62 43.23
C ASP A 531 -10.94 -4.62 44.40
N LEU A 532 -11.59 -3.48 44.16
CA LEU A 532 -11.85 -2.46 45.17
C LEU A 532 -13.19 -2.70 45.88
N HIS A 533 -13.37 -2.04 47.03
CA HIS A 533 -14.62 -2.10 47.79
C HIS A 533 -15.79 -1.50 46.98
N GLU A 534 -16.81 -2.31 46.73
CA GLU A 534 -18.03 -1.90 46.03
C GLU A 534 -18.85 -0.93 46.88
N VAL A 535 -19.12 0.26 46.34
CA VAL A 535 -19.96 1.28 47.00
C VAL A 535 -21.33 1.35 46.34
N ARG A 536 -22.33 1.77 47.13
CA ARG A 536 -23.68 2.01 46.62
C ARG A 536 -23.66 3.12 45.57
N GLN A 537 -24.12 2.80 44.37
CA GLN A 537 -24.20 3.75 43.27
C GLN A 537 -25.32 4.78 43.52
N HIS A 538 -25.02 6.06 43.31
CA HIS A 538 -25.93 7.20 43.41
C HIS A 538 -26.82 7.28 42.17
N TYR A 539 -27.66 6.26 42.01
CA TYR A 539 -28.69 6.22 40.97
C TYR A 539 -29.99 5.64 41.54
N SER A 540 -31.12 6.01 40.95
CA SER A 540 -32.45 5.55 41.38
C SER A 540 -32.63 4.02 41.42
N LEU A 541 -31.86 3.29 40.62
CA LEU A 541 -31.86 1.82 40.55
C LEU A 541 -30.44 1.29 40.77
N SER A 542 -30.31 0.11 41.39
CA SER A 542 -29.01 -0.58 41.39
C SER A 542 -28.62 -1.01 39.97
N PRO A 543 -27.31 -1.19 39.66
CA PRO A 543 -26.87 -1.68 38.35
C PRO A 543 -27.53 -3.00 37.93
N HIS A 544 -27.74 -3.91 38.88
CA HIS A 544 -28.44 -5.17 38.66
C HIS A 544 -29.92 -5.00 38.30
N GLU A 545 -30.63 -4.14 39.02
CA GLU A 545 -32.04 -3.85 38.74
C GLU A 545 -32.22 -3.10 37.43
N PHE A 546 -31.31 -2.19 37.10
CA PHE A 546 -31.29 -1.49 35.82
C PHE A 546 -31.15 -2.47 34.66
N CYS A 547 -30.17 -3.38 34.72
CA CYS A 547 -29.96 -4.38 33.68
C CYS A 547 -31.19 -5.29 33.55
N ARG A 548 -31.77 -5.75 34.67
CA ARG A 548 -33.00 -6.56 34.68
C ARG A 548 -34.18 -5.82 34.04
N LYS A 549 -34.39 -4.54 34.39
CA LYS A 549 -35.46 -3.69 33.84
C LYS A 549 -35.35 -3.53 32.33
N HIS A 550 -34.13 -3.35 31.83
CA HIS A 550 -33.84 -3.12 30.42
C HIS A 550 -33.48 -4.39 29.63
N LYS A 551 -33.65 -5.59 30.24
CA LYS A 551 -33.35 -6.89 29.62
C LYS A 551 -31.89 -7.02 29.14
N LEU A 552 -30.97 -6.33 29.80
CA LEU A 552 -29.54 -6.46 29.59
C LEU A 552 -28.99 -7.64 30.40
N HIS A 553 -27.80 -8.13 30.02
CA HIS A 553 -27.06 -9.06 30.86
C HIS A 553 -26.69 -8.42 32.20
N PRO A 554 -26.58 -9.19 33.30
CA PRO A 554 -26.13 -8.67 34.58
C PRO A 554 -24.77 -7.97 34.45
N PRO A 555 -24.49 -6.95 35.29
CA PRO A 555 -23.18 -6.29 35.32
C PRO A 555 -22.04 -7.31 35.42
N GLN A 556 -21.04 -7.18 34.55
CA GLN A 556 -19.91 -8.08 34.51
C GLN A 556 -18.76 -7.51 35.35
N PRO A 557 -18.34 -8.17 36.44
CA PRO A 557 -17.20 -7.71 37.23
C PRO A 557 -15.91 -7.83 36.42
N PHE A 558 -15.07 -6.81 36.51
CA PHE A 558 -13.80 -6.77 35.81
C PHE A 558 -12.72 -6.05 36.60
N THR A 559 -11.53 -6.62 36.62
CA THR A 559 -10.33 -5.99 37.14
C THR A 559 -9.12 -6.32 36.26
N CYS A 560 -8.21 -5.36 36.15
CA CYS A 560 -6.88 -5.54 35.58
C CYS A 560 -5.78 -5.58 36.66
N SER A 561 -6.14 -5.49 37.95
CA SER A 561 -5.22 -5.58 39.09
C SER A 561 -4.93 -7.04 39.45
N THR A 562 -4.51 -7.81 38.45
CA THR A 562 -4.13 -9.22 38.58
C THR A 562 -2.62 -9.38 38.52
N ILE A 563 -2.10 -10.42 39.19
CA ILE A 563 -0.67 -10.79 39.10
C ILE A 563 -0.36 -11.28 37.68
N GLU A 564 -1.22 -12.16 37.16
CA GLU A 564 -1.15 -12.69 35.79
C GLU A 564 -1.88 -11.79 34.77
N ALA A 565 -1.84 -12.19 33.50
CA ALA A 565 -2.57 -11.53 32.43
C ALA A 565 -4.09 -11.50 32.71
N PRO A 566 -4.79 -10.37 32.49
CA PRO A 566 -6.23 -10.27 32.73
C PRO A 566 -7.05 -11.27 31.88
N SER A 567 -8.18 -11.74 32.44
CA SER A 567 -9.06 -12.69 31.73
C SER A 567 -9.59 -12.10 30.43
N LYS A 568 -9.57 -12.93 29.36
CA LYS A 568 -10.09 -12.57 28.04
C LYS A 568 -11.55 -12.97 27.79
N ASP A 569 -12.24 -13.48 28.81
CA ASP A 569 -13.60 -14.00 28.66
C ASP A 569 -14.61 -12.92 28.24
N ILE A 570 -14.47 -11.72 28.79
CA ILE A 570 -15.36 -10.60 28.49
C ILE A 570 -15.24 -10.14 27.03
N TYR A 571 -14.03 -10.12 26.47
CA TYR A 571 -13.80 -9.76 25.07
C TYR A 571 -14.42 -10.80 24.14
N THR A 572 -14.27 -12.09 24.45
CA THR A 572 -14.95 -13.16 23.70
C THR A 572 -16.47 -13.00 23.72
N ARG A 573 -17.04 -12.57 24.86
CA ARG A 573 -18.48 -12.27 24.96
C ARG A 573 -18.88 -11.05 24.13
N LEU A 574 -18.09 -9.97 24.14
CA LEU A 574 -18.32 -8.79 23.31
C LEU A 574 -18.34 -9.16 21.83
N THR A 575 -17.34 -9.92 21.35
CA THR A 575 -17.30 -10.42 19.98
C THR A 575 -18.50 -11.31 19.66
N THR A 576 -18.88 -12.21 20.58
CA THR A 576 -20.05 -13.08 20.38
C THR A 576 -21.34 -12.26 20.23
N MET A 577 -21.51 -11.21 21.03
CA MET A 577 -22.67 -10.32 20.94
C MET A 577 -22.67 -9.49 19.65
N ALA A 578 -21.50 -9.03 19.19
CA ALA A 578 -21.35 -8.35 17.90
C ALA A 578 -21.69 -9.25 16.71
N MET A 579 -21.27 -10.52 16.74
CA MET A 579 -21.58 -11.51 15.69
C MET A 579 -23.05 -11.92 15.68
N TYR A 580 -23.66 -12.06 16.86
CA TYR A 580 -25.02 -12.60 17.03
C TYR A 580 -25.91 -11.67 17.87
N PRO A 581 -26.20 -10.44 17.42
CA PRO A 581 -26.92 -9.44 18.20
C PRO A 581 -28.37 -9.85 18.54
N HIS A 582 -28.94 -10.78 17.76
CA HIS A 582 -30.29 -11.29 17.92
C HIS A 582 -30.37 -12.52 18.84
N ALA A 583 -29.25 -13.18 19.12
CA ALA A 583 -29.23 -14.34 20.01
C ALA A 583 -29.42 -13.83 21.44
N ARG A 584 -30.62 -14.05 22.02
CA ARG A 584 -30.76 -13.99 23.48
C ARG A 584 -29.94 -15.14 24.04
N LEU A 585 -28.71 -14.86 24.43
CA LEU A 585 -27.81 -15.81 25.08
C LEU A 585 -28.42 -16.19 26.44
N ARG A 586 -29.43 -17.08 26.41
CA ARG A 586 -30.33 -17.42 27.53
C ARG A 586 -29.63 -18.18 28.67
N CYS A 587 -28.39 -18.59 28.51
CA CYS A 587 -27.51 -18.96 29.61
C CYS A 587 -26.04 -18.70 29.24
N MET A 588 -25.44 -17.68 29.86
CA MET A 588 -23.97 -17.47 29.89
C MET A 588 -23.51 -17.12 31.31
N CYS A 589 -24.18 -17.67 32.33
CA CYS A 589 -23.71 -17.57 33.70
C CYS A 589 -22.55 -18.54 33.93
N ALA A 590 -21.58 -18.16 34.76
CA ALA A 590 -20.55 -19.06 35.29
C ALA A 590 -21.11 -20.11 36.27
N CYS A 591 -22.41 -20.42 36.22
CA CYS A 591 -23.10 -21.12 37.30
C CYS A 591 -22.80 -22.62 37.38
N ASN A 592 -22.07 -23.20 36.41
CA ASN A 592 -21.81 -24.65 36.29
C ASN A 592 -23.06 -25.56 36.40
N ARG A 593 -24.27 -25.00 36.33
CA ARG A 593 -25.54 -25.68 36.65
C ARG A 593 -26.58 -25.61 35.54
N CYS A 594 -26.37 -24.83 34.48
CA CYS A 594 -27.28 -24.85 33.33
C CYS A 594 -26.81 -25.85 32.26
N SER A 595 -27.76 -26.39 31.49
CA SER A 595 -27.54 -27.44 30.49
C SER A 595 -26.44 -27.08 29.47
N TYR A 596 -26.31 -25.79 29.13
CA TYR A 596 -25.29 -25.29 28.21
C TYR A 596 -23.86 -25.32 28.80
N CYS A 597 -23.66 -24.87 30.05
CA CYS A 597 -22.37 -24.96 30.74
C CYS A 597 -21.98 -26.41 31.04
N LEU A 598 -22.95 -27.27 31.36
CA LEU A 598 -22.74 -28.71 31.51
C LEU A 598 -22.29 -29.34 30.19
N CYS A 599 -22.91 -29.02 29.06
CA CYS A 599 -22.47 -29.48 27.74
C CYS A 599 -21.09 -28.95 27.35
N GLN A 600 -20.78 -27.68 27.64
CA GLN A 600 -19.47 -27.10 27.30
C GLN A 600 -18.34 -27.65 28.18
N ASN A 601 -18.60 -27.92 29.46
CA ASN A 601 -17.66 -28.62 30.35
C ASN A 601 -17.50 -30.09 29.96
N LEU A 602 -18.57 -30.77 29.51
CA LEU A 602 -18.49 -32.13 28.96
C LEU A 602 -17.59 -32.16 27.70
N LEU A 603 -17.71 -31.17 26.82
CA LEU A 603 -16.91 -31.05 25.61
C LEU A 603 -15.45 -30.64 25.89
N LYS A 604 -15.17 -30.01 27.04
CA LYS A 604 -13.83 -29.63 27.49
C LYS A 604 -13.11 -30.70 28.31
N LEU A 605 -13.77 -31.80 28.72
CA LEU A 605 -13.13 -32.90 29.44
C LEU A 605 -11.99 -33.50 28.61
N GLU A 606 -10.79 -33.54 29.18
CA GLU A 606 -9.58 -34.13 28.55
C GLU A 606 -9.81 -35.57 28.11
N LEU A 607 -10.66 -36.32 28.84
CA LEU A 607 -11.04 -37.68 28.48
C LEU A 607 -11.73 -37.76 27.11
N LEU A 608 -12.59 -36.80 26.76
CA LEU A 608 -13.30 -36.77 25.48
C LEU A 608 -12.40 -36.32 24.33
N ARG A 609 -11.41 -35.45 24.59
CA ARG A 609 -10.34 -35.13 23.63
C ARG A 609 -9.39 -36.32 23.42
N SER A 610 -9.04 -37.03 24.48
CA SER A 610 -8.20 -38.24 24.44
C SER A 610 -8.91 -39.38 23.71
N ILE A 611 -10.20 -39.61 23.97
CA ILE A 611 -11.03 -40.60 23.27
C ILE A 611 -11.22 -40.21 21.80
N LYS A 612 -11.45 -38.93 21.48
CA LYS A 612 -11.53 -38.45 20.09
C LYS A 612 -10.19 -38.60 19.36
N ALA A 613 -9.08 -38.31 20.02
CA ALA A 613 -7.74 -38.49 19.46
C ALA A 613 -7.39 -39.98 19.28
N GLN A 614 -7.73 -40.85 20.22
CA GLN A 614 -7.56 -42.30 20.11
C GLN A 614 -8.48 -42.90 19.04
N LEU A 615 -9.75 -42.48 18.93
CA LEU A 615 -10.65 -42.92 17.87
C LEU A 615 -10.18 -42.43 16.50
N CYS A 616 -9.76 -41.17 16.37
CA CYS A 616 -9.14 -40.69 15.13
C CYS A 616 -7.89 -41.51 14.81
N ARG A 617 -7.01 -41.78 15.76
CA ARG A 617 -5.78 -42.56 15.54
C ARG A 617 -6.06 -44.02 15.16
N VAL A 618 -7.06 -44.65 15.77
CA VAL A 618 -7.48 -46.04 15.47
C VAL A 618 -8.18 -46.13 14.11
N VAL A 619 -9.01 -45.13 13.75
CA VAL A 619 -9.71 -45.08 12.46
C VAL A 619 -8.74 -44.72 11.32
N PHE A 620 -7.80 -43.80 11.55
CA PHE A 620 -6.76 -43.43 10.58
C PHE A 620 -5.78 -44.58 10.33
N ASN A 621 -5.37 -45.29 11.40
CA ASN A 621 -4.47 -46.44 11.27
C ASN A 621 -5.15 -47.68 10.67
N ARG A 622 -6.48 -47.87 10.86
CA ARG A 622 -7.20 -48.99 10.23
C ARG A 622 -7.52 -48.77 8.74
N HIS A 623 -7.67 -47.53 8.28
CA HIS A 623 -8.08 -47.24 6.89
C HIS A 623 -6.94 -46.91 5.92
N MET A 624 -5.71 -46.65 6.39
CA MET A 624 -4.55 -46.43 5.50
C MET A 624 -3.70 -47.70 5.26
N ALA A 625 -3.97 -48.80 5.96
CA ALA A 625 -3.24 -50.06 5.76
C ALA A 625 -3.83 -50.94 4.63
N GLN A 626 -4.98 -50.58 4.06
CA GLN A 626 -5.63 -51.33 2.98
C GLN A 626 -6.48 -50.38 2.13
N ALA A 627 -5.89 -49.81 1.08
CA ALA A 627 -6.47 -49.77 -0.28
C ALA A 627 -5.85 -48.63 -1.11
N ASP A 628 -5.35 -49.04 -2.26
CA ASP A 628 -4.95 -48.24 -3.41
C ASP A 628 -6.18 -47.66 -4.17
N LEU A 629 -5.92 -46.56 -4.89
CA LEU A 629 -6.68 -45.94 -5.99
C LEU A 629 -8.01 -45.16 -5.78
N LYS A 630 -7.96 -43.93 -6.33
CA LYS A 630 -8.91 -43.21 -7.21
C LYS A 630 -10.45 -43.39 -7.01
N ASN A 631 -11.11 -42.24 -6.84
CA ASN A 631 -12.54 -41.96 -7.07
C ASN A 631 -13.60 -42.70 -6.21
N SER A 632 -13.63 -42.47 -4.88
CA SER A 632 -14.87 -42.70 -4.09
C SER A 632 -14.92 -42.04 -2.69
N THR A 633 -14.23 -40.91 -2.47
CA THR A 633 -14.00 -40.34 -1.12
C THR A 633 -15.20 -39.65 -0.46
N PHE A 634 -16.27 -39.32 -1.20
CA PHE A 634 -17.42 -38.58 -0.63
C PHE A 634 -18.42 -39.48 0.10
N TRP A 635 -18.85 -40.59 -0.52
CA TRP A 635 -19.87 -41.49 0.04
C TRP A 635 -19.37 -42.27 1.27
N LEU A 636 -18.08 -42.57 1.32
CA LEU A 636 -17.44 -43.22 2.47
C LEU A 636 -17.32 -42.29 3.69
N ARG A 637 -17.12 -40.99 3.48
CA ARG A 637 -17.14 -39.98 4.55
C ARG A 637 -18.56 -39.70 5.06
N ALA A 638 -19.55 -39.70 4.15
CA ALA A 638 -20.95 -39.52 4.51
C ALA A 638 -21.51 -40.72 5.30
N SER A 639 -21.17 -41.95 4.92
CA SER A 639 -21.63 -43.16 5.62
C SER A 639 -21.00 -43.29 7.01
N VAL A 640 -19.69 -43.03 7.15
CA VAL A 640 -19.01 -43.02 8.46
C VAL A 640 -19.54 -41.91 9.37
N GLY A 641 -19.83 -40.73 8.82
CA GLY A 641 -20.46 -39.64 9.56
C GLY A 641 -21.86 -40.02 10.09
N ALA A 642 -22.68 -40.65 9.27
CA ALA A 642 -24.02 -41.09 9.65
C ALA A 642 -24.00 -42.15 10.77
N THR A 643 -23.07 -43.11 10.71
CA THR A 643 -22.96 -44.17 11.72
C THR A 643 -22.48 -43.62 13.07
N VAL A 644 -21.55 -42.67 13.08
CA VAL A 644 -21.08 -42.00 14.31
C VAL A 644 -22.20 -41.16 14.94
N PHE A 645 -22.99 -40.45 14.13
CA PHE A 645 -24.16 -39.72 14.63
C PHE A 645 -25.25 -40.65 15.17
N ALA A 646 -25.49 -41.81 14.54
CA ALA A 646 -26.45 -42.79 15.03
C ALA A 646 -26.03 -43.41 16.37
N VAL A 647 -24.75 -43.73 16.54
CA VAL A 647 -24.22 -44.31 17.79
C VAL A 647 -24.22 -43.27 18.93
N LEU A 648 -23.86 -42.01 18.64
CA LEU A 648 -23.95 -40.93 19.64
C LEU A 648 -25.40 -40.59 20.00
N GLY A 649 -26.31 -40.60 19.01
CA GLY A 649 -27.75 -40.43 19.23
C GLY A 649 -28.33 -41.54 20.09
N PHE A 650 -27.94 -42.80 19.84
CA PHE A 650 -28.38 -43.96 20.63
C PHE A 650 -27.82 -43.94 22.06
N ALA A 651 -26.57 -43.50 22.24
CA ALA A 651 -25.96 -43.33 23.56
C ALA A 651 -26.61 -42.19 24.37
N MET A 652 -26.92 -41.06 23.74
CA MET A 652 -27.69 -39.96 24.38
C MET A 652 -29.12 -40.38 24.71
N TYR A 653 -29.79 -41.12 23.82
CA TYR A 653 -31.13 -41.66 24.05
C TYR A 653 -31.16 -42.61 25.26
N ARG A 654 -30.17 -43.50 25.39
CA ARG A 654 -30.01 -44.38 26.57
C ARG A 654 -29.68 -43.62 27.87
N ALA A 655 -28.91 -42.54 27.78
CA ALA A 655 -28.56 -41.72 28.95
C ALA A 655 -29.76 -40.91 29.45
N LEU A 656 -30.61 -40.41 28.55
CA LEU A 656 -31.81 -39.63 28.88
C LEU A 656 -32.98 -40.48 29.40
N LEU A 657 -33.09 -41.75 28.99
CA LEU A 657 -34.12 -42.66 29.49
C LEU A 657 -33.83 -43.26 30.88
N LYS A 658 -32.60 -43.12 31.38
CA LYS A 658 -32.20 -43.63 32.71
C LYS A 658 -32.50 -42.66 33.87
N GLN A 659 -33.08 -41.49 33.56
CA GLN A 659 -33.48 -40.46 34.54
C GLN A 659 -35.00 -40.18 34.56
N ARG A 660 -35.82 -41.18 34.21
CA ARG A 660 -37.26 -41.17 34.52
C ARG A 660 -37.59 -42.19 35.59
#